data_AF-A0A2M9ZFL9-F1
#
_entry.id   AF-A0A2M9ZFL9-F1
#
_cell.length_a   1.000
_cell.length_b   1.000
_cell.length_c   1.000
_cell.angle_alpha   90.00
_cell.angle_beta   90.00
_cell.angle_gamma   90.00
#
_symmetry.space_group_name_H-M   'P 1'
#
loop_
_entity.id
_entity.type
_entity.pdbx_description
1 polymer ?
#
loop_
_entity_poly.entity_id
_entity_poly.type
_entity_poly.pdbx_seq_one_letter_code
_entity_poly.pdbx_strand_id
1 'polypeptide(L)'
;MNSFVYKLSVLCLSSFLLLGNGCRQLSSHSISDEETVFPVWDGLRLLSKSGSSCEGNPEEAIRRISYHYKKNPGRYSGLDVKERWRNVQLTVLKDKENLLNDSRDSLLLFKGGACSILSDFTVAGSKISSGSKPTFEFSLVPFSTQGEKVQSSGELEIRLGDIPIFKKEISGRGESWEDVSFALQENVIELLSGENPPSWKFEWKPKNAGDLLFIGEPILFASVQEPKEWGRKENVILFVVDALRPDRLGFGGSPVQTSPNLDKLAEESIVFENAFANGNWTKPSMLSFFTSRIASELGMGNAWFYSTNLHRKIFYSKKPDTIANHLRAKGYLTASLMNNVFLLDYTGVGVDLGFHKLFQPGKDKADTELILDESLKFLRKNMNRRFFLHININTPHYPYLPERKYTEALEKSTPPAIWKEYDPYVKKYLAEILYTDEVIGKILDEAKKTGVYENSWVVLVADHGELQELEHYYHHHFVAQNLHAHGESHYEEEIKVPWILHPPASVKSSVQKWKFSDQVSLLSLFPTLAGALGFPCEPESCVGNDYSLPIFGGQGPTGEETVYTEGRFSESVRTKEFKLIRRYPGYDFVRRTYEGKPHKMTEELYDLAKDPKESKNLASPDSGLPLLVKARKTLEENSLKKNSFRLRLPACSDACTRKVDLHLQGGIYRIFSEEEISFHSLEAKNASFSVRQNPGKEVIVTAQSVEPIFGFRLSIEKNGKSEDFKSGRWGILSRAANSMYVSYPELVSSSKQPFEFRTSSLPYWYNDAGLSGNSESSQEAALGKEVRKVLESWGYIHE
;
A
#
# COMPACT_ATOMS: atom_id res chain seq x y z
N MET A 1 41.59 -13.53 -78.56
CA MET A 1 42.45 -13.02 -77.47
C MET A 1 42.76 -11.55 -77.77
N ASN A 2 42.82 -10.53 -76.90
CA ASN A 2 42.62 -10.33 -75.43
C ASN A 2 42.54 -8.78 -75.15
N SER A 3 42.15 -8.17 -74.02
CA SER A 3 41.48 -8.61 -72.76
C SER A 3 41.11 -7.41 -71.81
N PHE A 4 39.83 -7.30 -71.37
CA PHE A 4 39.37 -6.74 -70.07
C PHE A 4 39.37 -5.19 -69.77
N VAL A 5 38.80 -4.81 -68.60
CA VAL A 5 37.53 -4.01 -68.48
C VAL A 5 37.35 -3.19 -67.14
N TYR A 6 36.40 -2.22 -67.18
CA TYR A 6 35.76 -1.24 -66.22
C TYR A 6 35.63 -1.56 -64.69
N LYS A 7 35.41 -0.64 -63.70
CA LYS A 7 34.70 0.68 -63.49
C LYS A 7 33.17 0.62 -63.20
N LEU A 8 32.49 1.47 -62.38
CA LEU A 8 32.84 2.39 -61.25
C LEU A 8 31.56 3.02 -60.54
N SER A 9 31.68 3.44 -59.25
CA SER A 9 30.99 4.57 -58.52
C SER A 9 29.45 4.80 -58.40
N VAL A 10 28.99 5.04 -57.15
CA VAL A 10 28.13 6.17 -56.59
C VAL A 10 26.75 6.57 -57.19
N LEU A 11 25.77 6.81 -56.27
CA LEU A 11 24.50 7.61 -56.35
C LEU A 11 23.20 7.03 -56.98
N CYS A 12 22.08 7.76 -56.71
CA CYS A 12 20.66 7.53 -57.06
C CYS A 12 19.97 6.33 -56.35
N LEU A 13 18.78 6.40 -55.74
CA LEU A 13 17.68 7.39 -55.63
C LEU A 13 16.70 7.46 -56.84
N SER A 14 15.41 7.14 -56.57
CA SER A 14 14.18 7.26 -57.38
C SER A 14 13.78 6.14 -58.38
N SER A 15 12.45 5.93 -58.47
CA SER A 15 11.66 5.40 -59.61
C SER A 15 11.59 3.89 -59.95
N PHE A 16 10.61 3.19 -59.35
CA PHE A 16 9.55 2.32 -59.92
C PHE A 16 9.74 1.44 -61.21
N LEU A 17 9.03 0.28 -61.22
CA LEU A 17 8.58 -0.56 -62.36
C LEU A 17 9.68 -1.42 -63.07
N LEU A 18 9.57 -2.75 -63.30
CA LEU A 18 8.46 -3.73 -63.33
C LEU A 18 8.91 -5.20 -63.00
N LEU A 19 7.96 -6.02 -62.52
CA LEU A 19 7.77 -7.50 -62.69
C LEU A 19 8.97 -8.49 -62.57
N GLY A 20 8.81 -9.58 -61.79
CA GLY A 20 9.64 -10.80 -61.97
C GLY A 20 9.83 -11.77 -60.79
N ASN A 21 8.75 -12.28 -60.17
CA ASN A 21 8.69 -13.35 -59.15
C ASN A 21 9.97 -14.20 -58.87
N GLY A 22 10.40 -14.35 -57.60
CA GLY A 22 11.37 -15.42 -57.31
C GLY A 22 12.07 -15.57 -55.95
N CYS A 23 11.73 -14.87 -54.86
CA CYS A 23 12.35 -15.12 -53.55
C CYS A 23 11.35 -15.28 -52.41
N ARG A 24 11.62 -16.26 -51.53
CA ARG A 24 10.76 -16.60 -50.39
C ARG A 24 10.84 -15.52 -49.33
N GLN A 25 9.71 -14.89 -49.00
CA GLN A 25 9.55 -14.29 -47.68
C GLN A 25 9.57 -15.43 -46.65
N LEU A 26 10.63 -15.50 -45.85
CA LEU A 26 10.45 -15.92 -44.46
C LEU A 26 9.65 -14.81 -43.80
N SER A 27 8.41 -15.11 -43.39
CA SER A 27 7.56 -14.14 -42.73
C SER A 27 8.11 -13.85 -41.34
N SER A 28 8.87 -12.76 -41.22
CA SER A 28 8.79 -11.97 -40.00
C SER A 28 7.32 -11.64 -39.78
N HIS A 29 6.69 -12.25 -38.78
CA HIS A 29 5.48 -11.66 -38.22
C HIS A 29 5.93 -10.34 -37.59
N SER A 30 5.80 -9.26 -38.36
CA SER A 30 5.57 -7.95 -37.76
C SER A 30 4.37 -8.13 -36.85
N ILE A 31 4.60 -8.05 -35.54
CA ILE A 31 3.53 -7.86 -34.56
C ILE A 31 2.71 -6.69 -35.10
N SER A 32 1.40 -6.87 -35.21
CA SER A 32 0.51 -5.86 -35.78
C SER A 32 0.69 -4.55 -35.02
N ASP A 33 0.76 -3.42 -35.74
CA ASP A 33 0.56 -2.09 -35.17
C ASP A 33 -0.93 -1.91 -34.79
N GLU A 34 -1.43 -2.82 -33.95
CA GLU A 34 -2.72 -2.66 -33.30
C GLU A 34 -2.60 -1.52 -32.29
N GLU A 35 -3.31 -0.44 -32.63
CA GLU A 35 -3.23 0.85 -31.96
C GLU A 35 -3.56 0.67 -30.46
N THR A 36 -2.60 0.99 -29.59
CA THR A 36 -2.75 0.76 -28.15
C THR A 36 -3.93 1.55 -27.61
N VAL A 37 -4.84 0.85 -26.91
CA VAL A 37 -6.11 1.41 -26.46
C VAL A 37 -5.99 1.86 -25.01
N PHE A 38 -6.29 3.13 -24.76
CA PHE A 38 -6.21 3.75 -23.44
C PHE A 38 -7.62 3.87 -22.84
N PRO A 39 -7.80 3.66 -21.51
CA PRO A 39 -8.98 4.14 -20.81
C PRO A 39 -8.97 5.68 -20.78
N VAL A 40 -9.58 6.29 -21.79
CA VAL A 40 -9.56 7.74 -22.01
C VAL A 40 -10.52 8.49 -21.09
N TRP A 41 -11.57 7.83 -20.61
CA TRP A 41 -12.58 8.39 -19.71
C TRP A 41 -12.87 7.42 -18.58
N ASP A 42 -12.92 7.91 -17.34
CA ASP A 42 -13.29 7.17 -16.13
C ASP A 42 -14.35 8.01 -15.38
N GLY A 43 -15.60 7.58 -15.47
CA GLY A 43 -16.72 8.35 -14.92
C GLY A 43 -16.62 8.56 -13.41
N LEU A 44 -16.01 7.64 -12.67
CA LEU A 44 -15.96 7.67 -11.21
C LEU A 44 -14.97 8.72 -10.68
N ARG A 45 -13.93 9.02 -11.48
CA ARG A 45 -12.95 10.08 -11.18
C ARG A 45 -13.43 11.47 -11.58
N LEU A 46 -14.46 11.54 -12.43
CA LEU A 46 -15.07 12.79 -12.89
C LEU A 46 -16.28 13.20 -12.04
N LEU A 47 -16.81 12.32 -11.17
CA LEU A 47 -17.91 12.61 -10.24
C LEU A 47 -17.67 13.84 -9.34
N SER A 48 -16.43 14.17 -9.01
CA SER A 48 -16.06 15.32 -8.17
C SER A 48 -15.65 16.58 -8.95
N LYS A 49 -15.70 16.55 -10.29
CA LYS A 49 -15.38 17.70 -11.15
C LYS A 49 -16.57 18.66 -11.26
N SER A 50 -16.29 19.96 -11.26
CA SER A 50 -17.31 21.01 -11.39
C SER A 50 -17.99 20.96 -12.76
N GLY A 51 -19.22 20.46 -12.79
CA GLY A 51 -20.00 20.19 -14.01
C GLY A 51 -20.62 18.79 -14.01
N SER A 52 -20.04 17.87 -13.24
CA SER A 52 -20.73 16.65 -12.82
C SER A 52 -21.73 16.96 -11.71
N SER A 53 -22.88 16.30 -11.72
CA SER A 53 -23.94 16.46 -10.73
C SER A 53 -24.76 15.18 -10.58
N CYS A 54 -25.34 14.95 -9.39
CA CYS A 54 -26.18 13.78 -9.15
C CYS A 54 -27.31 14.12 -8.17
N GLU A 55 -28.43 13.41 -8.28
CA GLU A 55 -29.66 13.64 -7.53
C GLU A 55 -29.81 12.71 -6.31
N GLY A 56 -30.75 13.02 -5.42
CA GLY A 56 -31.13 12.17 -4.29
C GLY A 56 -30.04 12.00 -3.21
N ASN A 57 -30.33 11.18 -2.19
CA ASN A 57 -29.45 10.93 -1.05
C ASN A 57 -28.82 9.52 -1.12
N PRO A 58 -27.52 9.38 -1.47
CA PRO A 58 -26.87 8.08 -1.63
C PRO A 58 -26.64 7.38 -0.29
N GLU A 59 -26.44 8.13 0.79
CA GLU A 59 -26.27 7.55 2.13
C GLU A 59 -27.57 6.90 2.61
N GLU A 60 -28.72 7.53 2.37
CA GLU A 60 -30.02 6.95 2.72
C GLU A 60 -30.31 5.68 1.91
N ALA A 61 -30.02 5.69 0.60
CA ALA A 61 -30.17 4.52 -0.26
C ALA A 61 -29.31 3.34 0.24
N ILE A 62 -28.01 3.57 0.48
CA ILE A 62 -27.08 2.48 0.78
C ILE A 62 -27.16 1.96 2.23
N ARG A 63 -27.63 2.77 3.18
CA ARG A 63 -27.91 2.37 4.58
C ARG A 63 -28.94 1.24 4.66
N ARG A 64 -29.82 1.12 3.66
CA ARG A 64 -30.87 0.09 3.59
C ARG A 64 -30.36 -1.25 3.04
N ILE A 65 -29.13 -1.33 2.52
CA ILE A 65 -28.49 -2.59 2.11
C ILE A 65 -27.92 -3.29 3.36
N SER A 66 -28.19 -4.59 3.51
CA SER A 66 -27.74 -5.44 4.62
C SER A 66 -26.19 -5.49 4.79
N TYR A 67 -25.75 -5.86 5.99
CA TYR A 67 -24.37 -5.72 6.48
C TYR A 67 -23.36 -6.73 5.92
N HIS A 68 -23.82 -7.82 5.30
CA HIS A 68 -22.95 -8.88 4.79
C HIS A 68 -22.34 -8.55 3.41
N TYR A 69 -22.92 -7.59 2.68
CA TYR A 69 -22.30 -7.02 1.48
C TYR A 69 -21.24 -5.99 1.91
N LYS A 70 -19.96 -6.37 1.79
CA LYS A 70 -18.81 -5.48 2.01
C LYS A 70 -18.88 -4.33 1.00
N LYS A 71 -18.91 -3.09 1.49
CA LYS A 71 -19.17 -1.88 0.69
C LYS A 71 -18.44 -0.70 1.31
N ASN A 72 -17.58 -0.04 0.53
CA ASN A 72 -16.82 1.12 0.99
C ASN A 72 -17.23 2.39 0.23
N PRO A 73 -17.37 3.54 0.92
CA PRO A 73 -17.52 4.81 0.25
C PRO A 73 -16.19 5.17 -0.43
N GLY A 74 -16.20 5.63 -1.67
CA GLY A 74 -15.01 6.00 -2.43
C GLY A 74 -14.38 7.26 -1.85
N ARG A 75 -13.21 7.13 -1.23
CA ARG A 75 -12.48 8.17 -0.49
C ARG A 75 -11.45 8.86 -1.40
N TYR A 76 -10.89 8.17 -2.38
CA TYR A 76 -10.09 8.76 -3.47
C TYR A 76 -10.92 9.28 -4.65
N SER A 77 -12.26 9.23 -4.58
CA SER A 77 -13.17 9.83 -5.58
C SER A 77 -13.11 11.37 -5.64
N GLY A 78 -12.54 12.01 -4.62
CA GLY A 78 -12.59 13.46 -4.41
C GLY A 78 -13.93 13.97 -3.86
N LEU A 79 -14.95 13.11 -3.70
CA LEU A 79 -16.29 13.51 -3.26
C LEU A 79 -16.35 13.96 -1.79
N ASP A 80 -17.25 14.92 -1.56
CA ASP A 80 -17.68 15.36 -0.24
C ASP A 80 -18.23 14.20 0.59
N VAL A 81 -18.03 14.26 1.92
CA VAL A 81 -18.27 13.12 2.83
C VAL A 81 -19.68 12.51 2.72
N LYS A 82 -20.71 13.32 2.42
CA LYS A 82 -22.09 12.87 2.19
C LYS A 82 -22.27 12.12 0.85
N GLU A 83 -21.56 12.58 -0.18
CA GLU A 83 -21.67 12.11 -1.55
C GLU A 83 -20.73 10.93 -1.85
N ARG A 84 -19.77 10.61 -0.97
CA ARG A 84 -18.86 9.45 -1.12
C ARG A 84 -19.55 8.08 -1.18
N TRP A 85 -20.86 8.00 -0.96
CA TRP A 85 -21.64 6.79 -1.23
C TRP A 85 -22.19 6.72 -2.67
N ARG A 86 -21.88 7.69 -3.55
CA ARG A 86 -22.13 7.60 -4.99
C ARG A 86 -21.09 6.73 -5.69
N ASN A 87 -19.81 6.98 -5.44
CA ASN A 87 -18.78 6.01 -5.81
C ASN A 87 -18.60 5.02 -4.66
N VAL A 88 -18.83 3.74 -4.91
CA VAL A 88 -18.79 2.67 -3.91
C VAL A 88 -17.87 1.57 -4.40
N GLN A 89 -16.81 1.29 -3.66
CA GLN A 89 -16.09 0.03 -3.85
C GLN A 89 -16.96 -1.09 -3.26
N LEU A 90 -17.65 -1.82 -4.13
CA LEU A 90 -18.58 -2.88 -3.76
C LEU A 90 -17.96 -4.25 -4.00
N THR A 91 -17.99 -5.13 -3.00
CA THR A 91 -17.58 -6.53 -3.14
C THR A 91 -18.78 -7.44 -3.34
N VAL A 92 -18.78 -8.21 -4.42
CA VAL A 92 -19.71 -9.32 -4.64
C VAL A 92 -19.01 -10.64 -4.28
N LEU A 93 -19.68 -11.46 -3.48
CA LEU A 93 -19.17 -12.76 -3.00
C LEU A 93 -19.58 -13.86 -3.99
N LYS A 94 -18.77 -14.07 -5.03
CA LYS A 94 -19.01 -15.04 -6.13
C LYS A 94 -19.19 -16.48 -5.64
N ASP A 95 -18.52 -16.83 -4.54
CA ASP A 95 -18.54 -18.16 -3.95
C ASP A 95 -18.44 -18.02 -2.42
N LYS A 96 -19.42 -18.58 -1.69
CA LYS A 96 -19.44 -18.53 -0.21
C LYS A 96 -18.57 -19.63 0.44
N GLU A 97 -18.24 -20.70 -0.27
CA GLU A 97 -17.39 -21.80 0.20
C GLU A 97 -15.90 -21.55 -0.05
N ASN A 98 -15.56 -20.87 -1.15
CA ASN A 98 -14.20 -20.41 -1.48
C ASN A 98 -13.93 -18.95 -1.11
N LEU A 99 -14.93 -18.27 -0.51
CA LEU A 99 -14.88 -16.87 -0.08
C LEU A 99 -14.40 -15.90 -1.19
N LEU A 100 -14.73 -16.20 -2.45
CA LEU A 100 -14.28 -15.45 -3.63
C LEU A 100 -14.91 -14.06 -3.69
N ASN A 101 -14.09 -13.03 -3.46
CA ASN A 101 -14.49 -11.62 -3.50
C ASN A 101 -14.15 -11.02 -4.88
N ASP A 102 -15.15 -10.53 -5.62
CA ASP A 102 -14.98 -9.71 -6.84
C ASP A 102 -15.47 -8.29 -6.53
N SER A 103 -14.52 -7.37 -6.34
CA SER A 103 -14.78 -6.00 -5.87
C SER A 103 -14.50 -4.99 -6.95
N ARG A 104 -15.44 -4.08 -7.19
CA ARG A 104 -15.34 -3.08 -8.26
C ARG A 104 -15.66 -1.67 -7.75
N ASP A 105 -14.88 -0.69 -8.20
CA ASP A 105 -15.15 0.73 -7.98
C ASP A 105 -16.39 1.09 -8.81
N SER A 106 -17.46 1.60 -8.18
CA SER A 106 -18.81 1.54 -8.78
C SER A 106 -19.72 2.71 -8.48
N LEU A 107 -20.43 3.21 -9.49
CA LEU A 107 -21.49 4.20 -9.33
C LEU A 107 -22.77 3.56 -8.77
N LEU A 108 -23.23 3.98 -7.59
CA LEU A 108 -24.51 3.63 -7.00
C LEU A 108 -25.65 4.45 -7.61
N LEU A 109 -26.58 3.77 -8.28
CA LEU A 109 -27.82 4.32 -8.82
C LEU A 109 -29.04 3.79 -8.04
N PHE A 110 -30.04 4.65 -7.87
CA PHE A 110 -31.26 4.39 -7.11
C PHE A 110 -32.42 5.26 -7.64
N LYS A 111 -33.66 5.01 -7.17
CA LYS A 111 -34.83 5.79 -7.59
C LYS A 111 -34.66 7.28 -7.24
N GLY A 112 -34.61 8.16 -8.24
CA GLY A 112 -34.32 9.58 -8.05
C GLY A 112 -32.85 9.87 -7.67
N GLY A 113 -31.95 8.94 -7.98
CA GLY A 113 -30.51 9.02 -7.78
C GLY A 113 -29.73 9.03 -9.09
N ALA A 114 -30.25 9.73 -10.11
CA ALA A 114 -29.59 9.85 -11.41
C ALA A 114 -28.30 10.67 -11.31
N CYS A 115 -27.37 10.46 -12.24
CA CYS A 115 -26.10 11.19 -12.32
C CYS A 115 -25.85 11.72 -13.73
N SER A 116 -25.31 12.93 -13.83
CA SER A 116 -24.77 13.54 -15.04
C SER A 116 -23.28 13.76 -14.81
N ILE A 117 -22.42 13.14 -15.60
CA ILE A 117 -20.96 13.13 -15.42
C ILE A 117 -20.31 13.81 -16.62
N LEU A 118 -19.34 14.68 -16.40
CA LEU A 118 -18.57 15.32 -17.48
C LEU A 118 -17.90 14.30 -18.40
N SER A 119 -17.67 14.72 -19.65
CA SER A 119 -17.09 13.88 -20.71
C SER A 119 -15.58 14.10 -20.89
N ASP A 120 -14.97 14.97 -20.08
CA ASP A 120 -13.54 15.26 -20.00
C ASP A 120 -12.69 13.97 -19.97
N PHE A 121 -11.61 13.91 -20.75
CA PHE A 121 -10.69 12.78 -20.69
C PHE A 121 -9.75 12.85 -19.48
N THR A 122 -9.28 11.68 -19.05
CA THR A 122 -8.41 11.52 -17.87
C THR A 122 -7.09 12.29 -18.00
N VAL A 123 -6.54 12.39 -19.22
CA VAL A 123 -5.48 13.34 -19.58
C VAL A 123 -6.12 14.52 -20.34
N ALA A 124 -6.08 15.71 -19.74
CA ALA A 124 -6.72 16.91 -20.27
C ALA A 124 -6.21 17.30 -21.68
N GLY A 125 -7.08 17.91 -22.50
CA GLY A 125 -6.76 18.35 -23.87
C GLY A 125 -6.71 17.25 -24.94
N SER A 126 -6.62 15.98 -24.53
CA SER A 126 -6.47 14.82 -25.42
C SER A 126 -7.68 14.58 -26.32
N LYS A 127 -7.45 13.91 -27.47
CA LYS A 127 -8.47 13.60 -28.49
C LYS A 127 -8.37 12.16 -28.99
N ILE A 128 -9.51 11.57 -29.36
CA ILE A 128 -9.62 10.21 -29.91
C ILE A 128 -9.00 10.17 -31.33
N SER A 129 -8.26 9.11 -31.66
CA SER A 129 -7.70 8.91 -33.01
C SER A 129 -8.80 8.84 -34.08
N SER A 130 -8.59 9.51 -35.21
CA SER A 130 -9.48 9.41 -36.37
C SER A 130 -9.54 7.96 -36.87
N GLY A 131 -10.73 7.36 -36.94
CA GLY A 131 -10.91 5.95 -37.29
C GLY A 131 -10.70 4.95 -36.16
N SER A 132 -10.43 5.42 -34.93
CA SER A 132 -10.53 4.58 -33.73
C SER A 132 -11.94 4.02 -33.57
N LYS A 133 -12.10 2.96 -32.78
CA LYS A 133 -13.40 2.37 -32.43
C LYS A 133 -13.58 2.39 -30.91
N PRO A 134 -13.91 3.54 -30.31
CA PRO A 134 -14.08 3.67 -28.87
C PRO A 134 -15.08 2.64 -28.34
N THR A 135 -14.64 1.84 -27.37
CA THR A 135 -15.44 0.80 -26.73
C THR A 135 -15.81 1.28 -25.33
N PHE A 136 -17.09 1.44 -25.08
CA PHE A 136 -17.59 1.77 -23.75
C PHE A 136 -17.81 0.46 -22.99
N GLU A 137 -17.17 0.34 -21.82
CA GLU A 137 -17.33 -0.81 -20.94
C GLU A 137 -17.80 -0.38 -19.56
N PHE A 138 -18.61 -1.23 -18.95
CA PHE A 138 -18.96 -1.15 -17.54
C PHE A 138 -19.38 -2.53 -17.04
N SER A 139 -19.54 -2.65 -15.74
CA SER A 139 -20.05 -3.82 -15.03
C SER A 139 -21.37 -3.44 -14.37
N LEU A 140 -22.35 -4.34 -14.31
CA LEU A 140 -23.59 -4.07 -13.59
C LEU A 140 -23.95 -5.16 -12.59
N VAL A 141 -24.58 -4.75 -11.48
CA VAL A 141 -25.14 -5.68 -10.48
C VAL A 141 -26.34 -5.04 -9.75
N PRO A 142 -27.56 -5.59 -9.90
CA PRO A 142 -28.75 -5.11 -9.22
C PRO A 142 -28.89 -5.74 -7.82
N PHE A 143 -29.28 -4.92 -6.84
CA PHE A 143 -29.53 -5.30 -5.44
C PHE A 143 -30.90 -4.82 -4.98
N SER A 144 -31.53 -5.52 -4.02
CA SER A 144 -32.75 -5.04 -3.37
C SER A 144 -32.50 -4.80 -1.89
N THR A 145 -33.01 -3.69 -1.35
CA THR A 145 -32.90 -3.36 0.08
C THR A 145 -33.76 -4.27 0.97
N GLN A 146 -34.52 -5.20 0.39
CA GLN A 146 -35.34 -6.16 1.15
C GLN A 146 -34.55 -7.37 1.67
N GLY A 147 -33.35 -7.66 1.14
CA GLY A 147 -32.46 -8.72 1.66
C GLY A 147 -31.70 -9.51 0.58
N GLU A 148 -30.94 -10.52 1.01
CA GLU A 148 -30.31 -11.49 0.10
C GLU A 148 -31.36 -12.15 -0.80
N LYS A 149 -30.98 -12.45 -2.05
CA LYS A 149 -31.75 -13.28 -3.01
C LYS A 149 -33.12 -12.72 -3.44
N VAL A 150 -33.57 -11.60 -2.88
CA VAL A 150 -34.69 -10.83 -3.44
C VAL A 150 -34.27 -10.28 -4.79
N GLN A 151 -35.07 -10.54 -5.82
CA GLN A 151 -34.77 -10.09 -7.18
C GLN A 151 -35.04 -8.59 -7.30
N SER A 152 -33.98 -7.84 -7.58
CA SER A 152 -34.04 -6.43 -7.96
C SER A 152 -34.23 -6.31 -9.47
N SER A 153 -35.02 -5.35 -9.93
CA SER A 153 -35.27 -5.15 -11.37
C SER A 153 -35.69 -3.73 -11.76
N GLY A 154 -35.43 -3.37 -13.02
CA GLY A 154 -35.70 -2.04 -13.56
C GLY A 154 -35.07 -1.78 -14.93
N GLU A 155 -35.30 -0.59 -15.46
CA GLU A 155 -34.67 -0.13 -16.69
C GLU A 155 -33.42 0.71 -16.36
N LEU A 156 -32.26 0.29 -16.86
CA LEU A 156 -31.05 1.11 -16.93
C LEU A 156 -31.05 1.86 -18.26
N GLU A 157 -30.84 3.18 -18.21
CA GLU A 157 -30.66 4.02 -19.39
C GLU A 157 -29.42 4.91 -19.21
N ILE A 158 -28.50 4.87 -20.18
CA ILE A 158 -27.30 5.70 -20.24
C ILE A 158 -27.40 6.55 -21.51
N ARG A 159 -27.26 7.87 -21.39
CA ARG A 159 -27.31 8.83 -22.49
C ARG A 159 -26.04 9.67 -22.56
N LEU A 160 -25.68 10.15 -23.74
CA LEU A 160 -24.70 11.22 -23.92
C LEU A 160 -25.46 12.48 -24.35
N GLY A 161 -25.49 13.50 -23.48
CA GLY A 161 -26.47 14.58 -23.60
C GLY A 161 -27.89 14.02 -23.56
N ASP A 162 -28.58 14.05 -24.69
CA ASP A 162 -29.93 13.49 -24.84
C ASP A 162 -29.99 12.26 -25.78
N ILE A 163 -28.86 11.82 -26.36
CA ILE A 163 -28.79 10.63 -27.20
C ILE A 163 -28.70 9.38 -26.33
N PRO A 164 -29.63 8.41 -26.40
CA PRO A 164 -29.52 7.15 -25.67
C PRO A 164 -28.41 6.27 -26.25
N ILE A 165 -27.44 5.92 -25.42
CA ILE A 165 -26.27 5.09 -25.76
C ILE A 165 -26.51 3.63 -25.38
N PHE A 166 -27.12 3.41 -24.22
CA PHE A 166 -27.49 2.09 -23.73
C PHE A 166 -28.86 2.15 -23.05
N LYS A 167 -29.72 1.16 -23.29
CA LYS A 167 -31.01 1.03 -22.64
C LYS A 167 -31.39 -0.45 -22.53
N LYS A 168 -31.52 -0.97 -21.31
CA LYS A 168 -31.78 -2.39 -21.06
C LYS A 168 -32.61 -2.59 -19.79
N GLU A 169 -33.54 -3.53 -19.84
CA GLU A 169 -34.20 -4.11 -18.67
C GLU A 169 -33.20 -5.04 -17.94
N ILE A 170 -32.86 -4.67 -16.71
CA ILE A 170 -31.91 -5.36 -15.84
C ILE A 170 -32.69 -6.08 -14.74
N SER A 171 -32.32 -7.31 -14.40
CA SER A 171 -32.76 -7.95 -13.16
C SER A 171 -31.75 -8.95 -12.63
N GLY A 172 -31.71 -9.14 -11.31
CA GLY A 172 -30.76 -10.04 -10.65
C GLY A 172 -30.87 -9.99 -9.12
N ARG A 173 -29.94 -10.64 -8.43
CA ARG A 173 -29.98 -10.92 -6.98
C ARG A 173 -28.75 -10.48 -6.19
N GLY A 174 -27.82 -9.76 -6.83
CA GLY A 174 -26.55 -9.39 -6.20
C GLY A 174 -25.53 -10.54 -6.06
N GLU A 175 -25.65 -11.57 -6.90
CA GLU A 175 -24.85 -12.82 -6.80
C GLU A 175 -23.59 -12.78 -7.69
N SER A 176 -23.58 -12.01 -8.77
CA SER A 176 -22.44 -11.82 -9.67
C SER A 176 -22.51 -10.46 -10.40
N TRP A 177 -21.38 -10.03 -10.95
CA TRP A 177 -21.30 -8.91 -11.91
C TRP A 177 -21.61 -9.40 -13.33
N GLU A 178 -22.39 -8.62 -14.09
CA GLU A 178 -22.53 -8.74 -15.55
C GLU A 178 -21.61 -7.72 -16.22
N ASP A 179 -20.58 -8.18 -16.93
CA ASP A 179 -19.71 -7.33 -17.78
C ASP A 179 -20.49 -6.91 -19.05
N VAL A 180 -20.49 -5.61 -19.37
CA VAL A 180 -21.09 -5.02 -20.58
C VAL A 180 -20.00 -4.28 -21.37
N SER A 181 -19.94 -4.51 -22.68
CA SER A 181 -18.97 -3.91 -23.59
C SER A 181 -19.59 -3.72 -24.97
N PHE A 182 -19.44 -2.54 -25.58
CA PHE A 182 -19.86 -2.25 -26.95
C PHE A 182 -19.10 -1.07 -27.56
N ALA A 183 -18.94 -1.09 -28.88
CA ALA A 183 -18.40 0.05 -29.63
C ALA A 183 -19.43 1.20 -29.70
N LEU A 184 -18.96 2.45 -29.59
CA LEU A 184 -19.79 3.63 -29.79
C LEU A 184 -20.17 3.82 -31.28
N GLN A 185 -21.26 4.54 -31.51
CA GLN A 185 -21.72 4.93 -32.85
C GLN A 185 -21.02 6.21 -33.30
N GLU A 186 -20.82 6.39 -34.62
CA GLU A 186 -20.02 7.50 -35.18
C GLU A 186 -20.45 8.88 -34.67
N ASN A 187 -21.76 9.16 -34.68
CA ASN A 187 -22.36 10.40 -34.18
C ASN A 187 -22.14 10.65 -32.67
N VAL A 188 -21.82 9.61 -31.90
CA VAL A 188 -21.47 9.70 -30.47
C VAL A 188 -19.97 10.01 -30.34
N ILE A 189 -19.13 9.43 -31.19
CA ILE A 189 -17.69 9.70 -31.27
C ILE A 189 -17.44 11.14 -31.73
N GLU A 190 -18.19 11.64 -32.70
CA GLU A 190 -18.20 13.04 -33.14
C GLU A 190 -18.52 14.00 -31.98
N LEU A 191 -19.57 13.72 -31.20
CA LEU A 191 -19.96 14.53 -30.04
C LEU A 191 -18.92 14.53 -28.91
N LEU A 192 -18.28 13.38 -28.65
CA LEU A 192 -17.17 13.27 -27.70
C LEU A 192 -15.88 13.97 -28.16
N SER A 193 -15.74 14.19 -29.47
CA SER A 193 -14.57 14.84 -30.08
C SER A 193 -14.74 16.35 -30.30
N GLY A 194 -15.91 16.91 -29.97
CA GLY A 194 -16.19 18.34 -30.06
C GLY A 194 -15.56 19.16 -28.91
N GLU A 195 -15.59 20.49 -29.03
CA GLU A 195 -14.96 21.39 -28.04
C GLU A 195 -15.66 21.38 -26.66
N ASN A 196 -16.95 21.06 -26.63
CA ASN A 196 -17.77 21.01 -25.41
C ASN A 196 -18.63 19.73 -25.43
N PRO A 197 -18.06 18.55 -25.17
CA PRO A 197 -18.77 17.28 -25.24
C PRO A 197 -19.85 17.21 -24.14
N PRO A 198 -21.11 16.88 -24.45
CA PRO A 198 -22.18 16.86 -23.46
C PRO A 198 -22.00 15.70 -22.46
N SER A 199 -22.50 15.89 -21.24
CA SER A 199 -22.34 14.93 -20.13
C SER A 199 -22.96 13.55 -20.38
N TRP A 200 -22.35 12.52 -19.80
CA TRP A 200 -22.91 11.18 -19.67
C TRP A 200 -23.99 11.15 -18.57
N LYS A 201 -25.24 10.89 -18.93
CA LYS A 201 -26.37 10.77 -18.00
C LYS A 201 -26.65 9.30 -17.70
N PHE A 202 -26.56 8.90 -16.44
CA PHE A 202 -26.88 7.56 -15.93
C PHE A 202 -28.20 7.61 -15.16
N GLU A 203 -29.22 6.88 -15.62
CA GLU A 203 -30.57 6.86 -15.05
C GLU A 203 -31.00 5.41 -14.75
N TRP A 204 -31.43 5.15 -13.52
CA TRP A 204 -31.98 3.86 -13.08
C TRP A 204 -33.45 4.03 -12.70
N LYS A 205 -34.33 3.26 -13.36
CA LYS A 205 -35.78 3.24 -13.15
C LYS A 205 -36.19 1.90 -12.55
N PRO A 206 -36.01 1.70 -11.23
CA PRO A 206 -36.36 0.46 -10.57
C PRO A 206 -37.88 0.25 -10.51
N LYS A 207 -38.30 -1.01 -10.59
CA LYS A 207 -39.71 -1.41 -10.44
C LYS A 207 -40.18 -1.29 -8.99
N ASN A 208 -39.30 -1.57 -8.03
CA ASN A 208 -39.57 -1.38 -6.59
C ASN A 208 -38.74 -0.21 -6.03
N ALA A 209 -39.29 0.58 -5.11
CA ALA A 209 -38.56 1.73 -4.53
C ALA A 209 -37.32 1.36 -3.69
N GLY A 210 -37.10 0.06 -3.42
CA GLY A 210 -35.91 -0.48 -2.76
C GLY A 210 -34.92 -1.16 -3.70
N ASP A 211 -35.13 -1.13 -5.01
CA ASP A 211 -34.24 -1.77 -5.98
C ASP A 211 -33.16 -0.78 -6.44
N LEU A 212 -31.91 -1.17 -6.21
CA LEU A 212 -30.69 -0.41 -6.44
C LEU A 212 -29.87 -1.08 -7.55
N LEU A 213 -29.00 -0.31 -8.20
CA LEU A 213 -28.08 -0.80 -9.22
C LEU A 213 -26.71 -0.19 -9.00
N PHE A 214 -25.65 -1.01 -9.07
CA PHE A 214 -24.28 -0.52 -9.11
C PHE A 214 -23.73 -0.69 -10.52
N ILE A 215 -23.11 0.37 -11.04
CA ILE A 215 -22.38 0.40 -12.32
C ILE A 215 -20.89 0.43 -11.99
N GLY A 216 -20.25 -0.74 -11.97
CA GLY A 216 -18.82 -0.89 -11.75
C GLY A 216 -18.01 -0.48 -12.97
N GLU A 217 -16.89 0.21 -12.75
CA GLU A 217 -15.87 0.48 -13.78
C GLU A 217 -16.41 1.09 -15.11
N PRO A 218 -17.23 2.17 -15.08
CA PRO A 218 -17.69 2.83 -16.30
C PRO A 218 -16.53 3.58 -16.98
N ILE A 219 -16.01 3.00 -18.06
CA ILE A 219 -14.78 3.42 -18.74
C ILE A 219 -15.01 3.50 -20.25
N LEU A 220 -14.49 4.55 -20.90
CA LEU A 220 -14.32 4.56 -22.36
C LEU A 220 -12.90 4.16 -22.72
N PHE A 221 -12.75 3.12 -23.52
CA PHE A 221 -11.49 2.68 -24.09
C PHE A 221 -11.36 3.17 -25.54
N ALA A 222 -10.33 3.96 -25.84
CA ALA A 222 -10.07 4.48 -27.20
C ALA A 222 -8.57 4.67 -27.46
N SER A 223 -8.18 4.72 -28.74
CA SER A 223 -6.87 5.24 -29.14
C SER A 223 -6.87 6.77 -29.18
N VAL A 224 -5.70 7.39 -29.03
CA VAL A 224 -5.56 8.86 -28.91
C VAL A 224 -4.56 9.44 -29.90
N GLN A 225 -4.85 10.66 -30.38
CA GLN A 225 -4.04 11.37 -31.39
C GLN A 225 -2.64 11.77 -30.88
N GLU A 226 -2.52 12.05 -29.58
CA GLU A 226 -1.32 12.60 -28.96
C GLU A 226 -0.80 11.68 -27.84
N PRO A 227 -0.41 10.42 -28.15
CA PRO A 227 -0.07 9.41 -27.14
C PRO A 227 1.18 9.73 -26.32
N LYS A 228 1.91 10.81 -26.64
CA LYS A 228 3.04 11.31 -25.85
C LYS A 228 2.60 12.00 -24.56
N GLU A 229 1.49 12.74 -24.60
CA GLU A 229 0.93 13.44 -23.42
C GLU A 229 0.39 12.44 -22.37
N TRP A 230 0.16 11.20 -22.82
CA TRP A 230 -0.23 10.07 -21.97
C TRP A 230 0.98 9.36 -21.34
N GLY A 231 2.23 9.79 -21.57
CA GLY A 231 3.43 9.06 -21.14
C GLY A 231 3.69 7.78 -21.97
N ARG A 232 4.65 6.94 -21.56
CA ARG A 232 5.02 5.72 -22.34
C ARG A 232 3.84 4.76 -22.49
N LYS A 233 3.69 4.11 -23.65
CA LYS A 233 2.56 3.21 -23.95
C LYS A 233 2.57 1.86 -23.21
N GLU A 234 3.51 1.65 -22.30
CA GLU A 234 3.84 0.34 -21.73
C GLU A 234 2.93 -0.02 -20.55
N ASN A 235 2.65 -1.31 -20.44
CA ASN A 235 1.92 -1.94 -19.34
C ASN A 235 2.83 -2.12 -18.12
N VAL A 236 2.21 -2.40 -16.97
CA VAL A 236 2.93 -2.77 -15.73
C VAL A 236 2.31 -4.03 -15.14
N ILE A 237 3.11 -5.07 -14.96
CA ILE A 237 2.76 -6.28 -14.22
C ILE A 237 3.64 -6.32 -12.97
N LEU A 238 3.04 -6.17 -11.79
CA LEU A 238 3.74 -6.21 -10.50
C LEU A 238 3.40 -7.51 -9.77
N PHE A 239 4.34 -8.46 -9.78
CA PHE A 239 4.31 -9.63 -8.92
C PHE A 239 4.81 -9.29 -7.52
N VAL A 240 4.05 -9.68 -6.51
CA VAL A 240 4.43 -9.61 -5.09
C VAL A 240 4.26 -11.00 -4.48
N VAL A 241 5.37 -11.65 -4.16
CA VAL A 241 5.36 -12.99 -3.55
C VAL A 241 5.48 -12.85 -2.04
N ASP A 242 4.46 -13.31 -1.31
CA ASP A 242 4.38 -13.11 0.14
C ASP A 242 5.48 -13.92 0.86
N ALA A 243 6.21 -13.27 1.76
CA ALA A 243 7.29 -13.87 2.56
C ALA A 243 8.45 -14.55 1.76
N LEU A 244 8.71 -14.14 0.50
CA LEU A 244 9.76 -14.71 -0.36
C LEU A 244 11.19 -14.17 -0.07
N ARG A 245 12.05 -15.06 0.42
CA ARG A 245 13.48 -14.80 0.65
C ARG A 245 14.34 -14.81 -0.63
N PRO A 246 15.26 -13.84 -0.82
CA PRO A 246 16.15 -13.81 -1.98
C PRO A 246 17.27 -14.87 -1.92
N ASP A 247 17.79 -15.22 -0.74
CA ASP A 247 18.85 -16.24 -0.60
C ASP A 247 18.35 -17.67 -0.90
N ARG A 248 17.04 -17.83 -1.07
CA ARG A 248 16.36 -19.08 -1.44
C ARG A 248 15.95 -19.11 -2.92
N LEU A 249 16.47 -18.18 -3.74
CA LEU A 249 16.34 -18.12 -5.20
C LEU A 249 17.70 -18.38 -5.87
N GLY A 250 17.72 -18.98 -7.05
CA GLY A 250 18.94 -19.33 -7.78
C GLY A 250 19.80 -18.12 -8.14
N PHE A 251 19.20 -17.06 -8.71
CA PHE A 251 19.89 -15.80 -8.98
C PHE A 251 20.38 -15.07 -7.69
N GLY A 252 19.78 -15.40 -6.53
CA GLY A 252 20.19 -14.92 -5.22
C GLY A 252 21.28 -15.77 -4.55
N GLY A 253 21.75 -16.84 -5.20
CA GLY A 253 22.83 -17.70 -4.72
C GLY A 253 22.39 -18.98 -4.00
N SER A 254 21.11 -19.35 -4.06
CA SER A 254 20.60 -20.60 -3.47
C SER A 254 21.34 -21.83 -3.99
N PRO A 255 21.80 -22.76 -3.13
CA PRO A 255 22.37 -24.04 -3.55
C PRO A 255 21.29 -25.07 -3.98
N VAL A 256 20.01 -24.68 -3.93
CA VAL A 256 18.85 -25.48 -4.34
C VAL A 256 18.18 -24.75 -5.52
N GLN A 257 17.96 -25.46 -6.63
CA GLN A 257 17.33 -24.91 -7.84
C GLN A 257 15.81 -24.80 -7.67
N THR A 258 15.38 -23.78 -6.93
CA THR A 258 13.99 -23.46 -6.59
C THR A 258 13.28 -22.61 -7.63
N SER A 259 13.99 -21.83 -8.44
CA SER A 259 13.39 -20.69 -9.16
C SER A 259 13.78 -20.55 -10.64
N PRO A 260 13.74 -21.61 -11.46
CA PRO A 260 14.26 -21.58 -12.84
C PRO A 260 13.58 -20.56 -13.78
N ASN A 261 12.32 -20.18 -13.55
CA ASN A 261 11.66 -19.13 -14.34
C ASN A 261 12.05 -17.72 -13.86
N LEU A 262 12.17 -17.50 -12.55
CA LEU A 262 12.62 -16.21 -11.99
C LEU A 262 14.11 -15.97 -12.20
N ASP A 263 14.94 -17.01 -12.17
CA ASP A 263 16.36 -16.94 -12.50
C ASP A 263 16.55 -16.45 -13.94
N LYS A 264 15.83 -17.07 -14.88
CA LYS A 264 15.79 -16.65 -16.29
C LYS A 264 15.23 -15.24 -16.48
N LEU A 265 14.22 -14.84 -15.68
CA LEU A 265 13.73 -13.46 -15.70
C LEU A 265 14.83 -12.49 -15.23
N ALA A 266 15.55 -12.81 -14.16
CA ALA A 266 16.64 -12.00 -13.61
C ALA A 266 17.80 -11.81 -14.60
N GLU A 267 18.15 -12.84 -15.39
CA GLU A 267 19.19 -12.77 -16.42
C GLU A 267 18.94 -11.67 -17.48
N GLU A 268 17.67 -11.38 -17.79
CA GLU A 268 17.26 -10.37 -18.78
C GLU A 268 16.58 -9.12 -18.19
N SER A 269 16.81 -8.85 -16.89
CA SER A 269 16.17 -7.75 -16.13
C SER A 269 17.15 -6.89 -15.34
N ILE A 270 16.69 -5.72 -14.90
CA ILE A 270 17.41 -4.88 -13.93
C ILE A 270 17.24 -5.51 -12.54
N VAL A 271 18.33 -5.76 -11.81
CA VAL A 271 18.31 -6.43 -10.50
C VAL A 271 18.87 -5.52 -9.40
N PHE A 272 18.13 -5.41 -8.30
CA PHE A 272 18.57 -4.74 -7.07
C PHE A 272 19.01 -5.81 -6.07
N GLU A 273 20.33 -5.97 -5.90
CA GLU A 273 20.96 -7.10 -5.19
C GLU A 273 20.85 -6.99 -3.65
N ASN A 274 20.50 -5.80 -3.16
CA ASN A 274 20.35 -5.45 -1.74
C ASN A 274 19.08 -4.61 -1.50
N ALA A 275 17.93 -5.10 -1.97
CA ALA A 275 16.63 -4.48 -1.70
C ALA A 275 16.06 -4.89 -0.32
N PHE A 276 15.47 -3.92 0.37
CA PHE A 276 14.94 -4.07 1.72
C PHE A 276 13.48 -3.65 1.86
N ALA A 277 12.67 -4.51 2.47
CA ALA A 277 11.31 -4.22 2.87
C ALA A 277 11.29 -3.22 4.05
N ASN A 278 10.43 -2.20 3.97
CA ASN A 278 10.27 -1.22 5.05
C ASN A 278 9.30 -1.69 6.15
N GLY A 279 8.64 -2.83 5.96
CA GLY A 279 7.92 -3.56 7.01
C GLY A 279 8.43 -5.00 7.11
N ASN A 280 8.58 -5.53 8.32
CA ASN A 280 8.97 -6.94 8.53
C ASN A 280 7.76 -7.92 8.46
N TRP A 281 6.58 -7.42 8.10
CA TRP A 281 5.40 -8.23 7.78
C TRP A 281 4.51 -7.51 6.76
N THR A 282 3.59 -8.27 6.17
CA THR A 282 2.72 -7.89 5.06
C THR A 282 2.11 -6.50 5.18
N LYS A 283 1.40 -6.21 6.29
CA LYS A 283 0.62 -4.98 6.40
C LYS A 283 1.47 -3.69 6.27
N PRO A 284 2.53 -3.47 7.08
CA PRO A 284 3.37 -2.28 6.90
C PRO A 284 4.15 -2.29 5.59
N SER A 285 4.63 -3.44 5.11
CA SER A 285 5.45 -3.47 3.88
C SER A 285 4.66 -3.16 2.62
N MET A 286 3.51 -3.84 2.42
CA MET A 286 2.61 -3.62 1.29
C MET A 286 2.18 -2.14 1.22
N LEU A 287 1.73 -1.57 2.35
CA LEU A 287 1.35 -0.16 2.41
C LEU A 287 2.54 0.76 2.08
N SER A 288 3.76 0.40 2.50
CA SER A 288 4.92 1.26 2.31
C SER A 288 5.38 1.36 0.86
N PHE A 289 5.45 0.23 0.14
CA PHE A 289 5.84 0.26 -1.27
C PHE A 289 4.72 0.79 -2.17
N PHE A 290 3.44 0.57 -1.81
CA PHE A 290 2.32 1.12 -2.57
C PHE A 290 2.20 2.64 -2.50
N THR A 291 2.72 3.28 -1.45
CA THR A 291 2.55 4.73 -1.17
C THR A 291 3.86 5.52 -1.14
N SER A 292 5.02 4.86 -1.13
CA SER A 292 6.31 5.50 -0.88
C SER A 292 6.32 6.31 0.45
N ARG A 293 5.69 5.77 1.50
CA ARG A 293 5.71 6.28 2.89
C ARG A 293 5.73 5.13 3.89
N ILE A 294 6.36 5.31 5.05
CA ILE A 294 6.29 4.28 6.11
C ILE A 294 4.85 4.15 6.63
N ALA A 295 4.33 2.93 6.80
CA ALA A 295 2.91 2.73 7.10
C ALA A 295 2.43 3.43 8.39
N SER A 296 3.19 3.41 9.49
CA SER A 296 2.78 4.14 10.71
C SER A 296 2.88 5.67 10.58
N GLU A 297 3.61 6.21 9.60
CA GLU A 297 3.54 7.63 9.21
C GLU A 297 2.15 7.97 8.67
N LEU A 298 1.53 7.04 7.94
CA LEU A 298 0.16 7.16 7.45
C LEU A 298 -0.90 6.90 8.55
N GLY A 299 -0.49 6.79 9.81
CA GLY A 299 -1.36 6.47 10.95
C GLY A 299 -1.76 4.99 11.03
N MET A 300 -1.11 4.12 10.25
CA MET A 300 -1.38 2.69 10.24
C MET A 300 -0.49 1.95 11.23
N GLY A 301 -0.95 1.82 12.48
CA GLY A 301 -0.23 1.13 13.56
C GLY A 301 0.31 -0.24 13.14
N ASN A 302 1.64 -0.40 13.25
CA ASN A 302 2.43 -1.57 12.83
C ASN A 302 2.33 -2.77 13.80
N ALA A 303 1.71 -2.55 14.96
CA ALA A 303 1.68 -3.44 16.11
C ALA A 303 0.62 -4.57 16.05
N TRP A 304 -0.57 -4.27 15.53
CA TRP A 304 -1.73 -5.17 15.61
C TRP A 304 -2.24 -5.60 14.24
N PHE A 305 -2.77 -6.83 14.14
CA PHE A 305 -3.35 -7.40 12.91
C PHE A 305 -4.47 -6.51 12.33
N TYR A 306 -5.39 -6.05 13.17
CA TYR A 306 -6.59 -5.31 12.78
C TYR A 306 -6.36 -3.79 12.75
N SER A 307 -7.02 -3.09 11.82
CA SER A 307 -7.04 -1.63 11.77
C SER A 307 -8.30 -1.08 12.45
N THR A 308 -8.17 -0.11 13.34
CA THR A 308 -9.34 0.54 13.92
C THR A 308 -9.95 1.57 12.96
N ASN A 309 -11.20 1.97 13.20
CA ASN A 309 -11.84 3.07 12.45
C ASN A 309 -11.01 4.37 12.49
N LEU A 310 -10.25 4.60 13.56
CA LEU A 310 -9.35 5.75 13.68
C LEU A 310 -8.16 5.66 12.71
N HIS A 311 -7.54 4.48 12.57
CA HIS A 311 -6.36 4.31 11.71
C HIS A 311 -6.78 4.57 10.25
N ARG A 312 -7.93 4.01 9.85
CA ARG A 312 -8.57 4.29 8.56
C ARG A 312 -8.80 5.77 8.35
N LYS A 313 -9.39 6.46 9.34
CA LYS A 313 -9.69 7.90 9.24
C LYS A 313 -8.43 8.74 9.04
N ILE A 314 -7.34 8.42 9.73
CA ILE A 314 -6.06 9.13 9.61
C ILE A 314 -5.41 8.86 8.24
N PHE A 315 -5.33 7.59 7.82
CA PHE A 315 -4.80 7.18 6.52
C PHE A 315 -5.49 7.93 5.38
N TYR A 316 -6.82 7.89 5.31
CA TYR A 316 -7.57 8.59 4.26
C TYR A 316 -7.66 10.12 4.45
N SER A 317 -7.29 10.67 5.62
CA SER A 317 -7.14 12.14 5.78
C SER A 317 -5.81 12.66 5.25
N LYS A 318 -4.74 11.84 5.31
CA LYS A 318 -3.43 12.16 4.74
C LYS A 318 -3.40 12.06 3.20
N LYS A 319 -4.40 11.40 2.60
CA LYS A 319 -4.55 11.22 1.14
C LYS A 319 -3.24 10.78 0.42
N PRO A 320 -2.52 9.76 0.92
CA PRO A 320 -1.28 9.33 0.27
C PRO A 320 -1.54 8.95 -1.18
N ASP A 321 -0.67 9.39 -2.09
CA ASP A 321 -0.71 8.88 -3.47
C ASP A 321 -0.38 7.37 -3.45
N THR A 322 -0.86 6.64 -4.45
CA THR A 322 -0.63 5.20 -4.57
C THR A 322 -0.27 4.85 -6.00
N ILE A 323 0.52 3.78 -6.20
CA ILE A 323 0.85 3.27 -7.55
C ILE A 323 -0.42 3.15 -8.42
N ALA A 324 -1.52 2.63 -7.86
CA ALA A 324 -2.78 2.47 -8.60
C ALA A 324 -3.57 3.77 -8.82
N ASN A 325 -3.62 4.71 -7.87
CA ASN A 325 -4.26 6.02 -8.11
C ASN A 325 -3.46 6.85 -9.13
N HIS A 326 -2.14 6.86 -9.00
CA HIS A 326 -1.21 7.55 -9.88
C HIS A 326 -1.33 7.05 -11.32
N LEU A 327 -1.21 5.72 -11.53
CA LEU A 327 -1.35 5.12 -12.87
C LEU A 327 -2.76 5.32 -13.43
N ARG A 328 -3.82 5.21 -12.61
CA ARG A 328 -5.20 5.50 -13.03
C ARG A 328 -5.36 6.94 -13.54
N ALA A 329 -4.72 7.91 -12.89
CA ALA A 329 -4.66 9.31 -13.34
C ALA A 329 -3.82 9.54 -14.61
N LYS A 330 -3.07 8.54 -15.09
CA LYS A 330 -2.33 8.55 -16.37
C LYS A 330 -2.94 7.60 -17.41
N GLY A 331 -4.22 7.25 -17.25
CA GLY A 331 -4.93 6.40 -18.21
C GLY A 331 -4.47 4.94 -18.21
N TYR A 332 -4.28 4.34 -17.03
CA TYR A 332 -4.08 2.89 -16.88
C TYR A 332 -5.36 2.22 -16.36
N LEU A 333 -5.76 1.09 -16.94
CA LEU A 333 -6.72 0.19 -16.31
C LEU A 333 -6.03 -0.51 -15.14
N THR A 334 -6.36 -0.12 -13.92
CA THR A 334 -5.70 -0.64 -12.71
C THR A 334 -6.50 -1.80 -12.10
N ALA A 335 -5.87 -2.97 -11.97
CA ALA A 335 -6.48 -4.16 -11.39
C ALA A 335 -5.55 -4.88 -10.41
N SER A 336 -6.14 -5.57 -9.44
CA SER A 336 -5.40 -6.41 -8.49
C SER A 336 -5.99 -7.82 -8.42
N LEU A 337 -5.12 -8.82 -8.52
CA LEU A 337 -5.41 -10.24 -8.30
C LEU A 337 -4.55 -10.68 -7.11
N MET A 338 -5.14 -10.78 -5.92
CA MET A 338 -4.37 -10.91 -4.68
C MET A 338 -5.05 -11.85 -3.69
N ASN A 339 -4.29 -12.44 -2.76
CA ASN A 339 -4.85 -13.00 -1.53
C ASN A 339 -4.39 -12.22 -0.28
N ASN A 340 -4.23 -10.90 -0.40
CA ASN A 340 -3.73 -10.12 0.71
C ASN A 340 -4.85 -9.77 1.72
N VAL A 341 -4.84 -10.43 2.88
CA VAL A 341 -5.84 -10.20 3.93
C VAL A 341 -5.90 -8.75 4.41
N PHE A 342 -4.80 -7.99 4.31
CA PHE A 342 -4.70 -6.61 4.82
C PHE A 342 -5.18 -5.53 3.85
N LEU A 343 -5.28 -5.86 2.56
CA LEU A 343 -5.69 -4.91 1.53
C LEU A 343 -7.22 -4.93 1.27
N LEU A 344 -8.00 -5.35 2.27
CA LEU A 344 -9.44 -5.66 2.15
C LEU A 344 -10.29 -4.93 3.21
N ASP A 345 -11.61 -4.98 3.08
CA ASP A 345 -12.56 -4.24 3.93
C ASP A 345 -12.55 -4.67 5.41
N TYR A 346 -12.32 -5.96 5.68
CA TYR A 346 -12.45 -6.52 7.03
C TYR A 346 -11.22 -6.25 7.93
N THR A 347 -10.05 -6.02 7.33
CA THR A 347 -8.84 -5.49 7.98
C THR A 347 -8.74 -3.97 7.84
N GLY A 348 -9.28 -3.42 6.76
CA GLY A 348 -9.92 -2.10 6.74
C GLY A 348 -9.43 -1.08 5.71
N VAL A 349 -8.23 -1.25 5.15
CA VAL A 349 -7.49 -0.14 4.51
C VAL A 349 -7.46 -0.23 2.98
N GLY A 350 -7.28 -1.43 2.41
CA GLY A 350 -6.83 -1.52 1.03
C GLY A 350 -7.87 -1.47 -0.08
N VAL A 351 -9.18 -1.54 0.24
CA VAL A 351 -10.22 -1.65 -0.80
C VAL A 351 -10.29 -0.43 -1.73
N ASP A 352 -9.90 0.74 -1.22
CA ASP A 352 -9.82 1.98 -1.98
C ASP A 352 -8.35 2.45 -2.01
N LEU A 353 -7.51 1.70 -2.74
CA LEU A 353 -6.13 2.08 -3.08
C LEU A 353 -5.99 2.56 -4.53
N GLY A 354 -7.09 2.77 -5.24
CA GLY A 354 -7.10 3.27 -6.62
C GLY A 354 -7.29 2.23 -7.73
N PHE A 355 -7.39 0.94 -7.38
CA PHE A 355 -7.77 -0.11 -8.33
C PHE A 355 -9.22 0.10 -8.83
N HIS A 356 -9.48 -0.25 -10.08
CA HIS A 356 -10.85 -0.39 -10.61
C HIS A 356 -11.43 -1.73 -10.12
N LYS A 357 -10.70 -2.82 -10.40
CA LYS A 357 -11.07 -4.21 -10.06
C LYS A 357 -10.13 -4.80 -9.01
N LEU A 358 -10.68 -5.48 -8.00
CA LEU A 358 -9.95 -6.36 -7.09
C LEU A 358 -10.61 -7.75 -7.07
N PHE A 359 -9.87 -8.78 -7.48
CA PHE A 359 -10.24 -10.18 -7.30
C PHE A 359 -9.43 -10.77 -6.15
N GLN A 360 -10.11 -11.43 -5.20
CA GLN A 360 -9.46 -12.10 -4.09
C GLN A 360 -10.14 -13.43 -3.72
N PRO A 361 -9.47 -14.58 -3.86
CA PRO A 361 -9.88 -15.82 -3.21
C PRO A 361 -9.66 -15.72 -1.70
N GLY A 362 -10.65 -16.06 -0.88
CA GLY A 362 -10.54 -15.98 0.59
C GLY A 362 -9.96 -17.23 1.24
N LYS A 363 -8.89 -17.80 0.67
CA LYS A 363 -8.28 -19.07 1.11
C LYS A 363 -6.76 -19.11 0.90
N ASP A 364 -6.02 -18.93 1.99
CA ASP A 364 -4.55 -18.96 2.18
C ASP A 364 -3.80 -20.22 1.64
N LYS A 365 -4.49 -21.15 0.98
CA LYS A 365 -4.00 -22.50 0.63
C LYS A 365 -4.48 -23.02 -0.74
N ALA A 366 -5.30 -22.24 -1.44
CA ALA A 366 -5.96 -22.66 -2.69
C ALA A 366 -6.20 -21.47 -3.64
N ASP A 367 -5.58 -20.35 -3.33
CA ASP A 367 -5.61 -19.08 -4.03
C ASP A 367 -4.72 -19.07 -5.26
N THR A 368 -3.53 -19.68 -5.20
CA THR A 368 -2.49 -19.59 -6.25
C THR A 368 -2.99 -20.04 -7.64
N GLU A 369 -3.72 -21.16 -7.75
CA GLU A 369 -4.33 -21.57 -9.03
C GLU A 369 -5.48 -20.65 -9.46
N LEU A 370 -6.24 -20.06 -8.52
CA LEU A 370 -7.33 -19.12 -8.83
C LEU A 370 -6.78 -17.76 -9.30
N ILE A 371 -5.66 -17.33 -8.75
CA ILE A 371 -4.91 -16.13 -9.14
C ILE A 371 -4.28 -16.34 -10.52
N LEU A 372 -3.68 -17.51 -10.77
CA LEU A 372 -3.22 -17.93 -12.10
C LEU A 372 -4.38 -17.84 -13.11
N ASP A 373 -5.49 -18.51 -12.84
CA ASP A 373 -6.61 -18.64 -13.77
C ASP A 373 -7.26 -17.28 -14.10
N GLU A 374 -7.37 -16.36 -13.13
CA GLU A 374 -7.83 -14.99 -13.37
C GLU A 374 -6.76 -14.11 -14.04
N SER A 375 -5.46 -14.34 -13.80
CA SER A 375 -4.36 -13.64 -14.50
C SER A 375 -4.36 -13.98 -15.99
N LEU A 376 -4.49 -15.27 -16.34
CA LEU A 376 -4.59 -15.72 -17.73
C LEU A 376 -5.82 -15.12 -18.44
N LYS A 377 -6.96 -14.99 -17.75
CA LYS A 377 -8.16 -14.32 -18.28
C LYS A 377 -7.94 -12.82 -18.45
N PHE A 378 -7.30 -12.15 -17.50
CA PHE A 378 -7.02 -10.72 -17.55
C PHE A 378 -6.10 -10.36 -18.71
N LEU A 379 -4.98 -11.08 -18.88
CA LEU A 379 -4.02 -10.84 -19.96
C LEU A 379 -4.70 -10.97 -21.33
N ARG A 380 -5.48 -12.04 -21.55
CA ARG A 380 -6.24 -12.23 -22.80
C ARG A 380 -7.33 -11.16 -23.03
N LYS A 381 -8.03 -10.67 -22.00
CA LYS A 381 -9.05 -9.59 -22.15
C LYS A 381 -8.40 -8.23 -22.49
N ASN A 382 -7.18 -7.97 -22.02
CA ASN A 382 -6.58 -6.64 -22.02
C ASN A 382 -5.31 -6.52 -22.89
N MET A 383 -5.00 -7.49 -23.75
CA MET A 383 -3.73 -7.54 -24.49
C MET A 383 -3.41 -6.26 -25.31
N ASN A 384 -4.43 -5.62 -25.88
CA ASN A 384 -4.28 -4.38 -26.67
C ASN A 384 -4.47 -3.08 -25.84
N ARG A 385 -4.63 -3.19 -24.51
CA ARG A 385 -4.95 -2.06 -23.62
C ARG A 385 -3.77 -1.66 -22.76
N ARG A 386 -3.73 -0.40 -22.35
CA ARG A 386 -2.84 0.07 -21.28
C ARG A 386 -3.42 -0.28 -19.90
N PHE A 387 -2.68 -1.07 -19.11
CA PHE A 387 -3.10 -1.54 -17.79
C PHE A 387 -1.96 -1.62 -16.76
N PHE A 388 -2.34 -1.57 -15.48
CA PHE A 388 -1.52 -1.93 -14.33
C PHE A 388 -2.17 -3.14 -13.66
N LEU A 389 -1.43 -4.24 -13.58
CA LEU A 389 -1.87 -5.50 -12.98
C LEU A 389 -0.97 -5.84 -11.80
N HIS A 390 -1.52 -5.70 -10.58
CA HIS A 390 -0.90 -6.23 -9.37
C HIS A 390 -1.31 -7.69 -9.19
N ILE A 391 -0.34 -8.58 -9.01
CA ILE A 391 -0.52 -10.01 -8.75
C ILE A 391 0.19 -10.33 -7.43
N ASN A 392 -0.55 -10.63 -6.37
CA ASN A 392 0.03 -11.05 -5.09
C ASN A 392 -0.32 -12.51 -4.78
N ILE A 393 0.71 -13.35 -4.76
CA ILE A 393 0.63 -14.80 -4.49
C ILE A 393 1.02 -15.02 -3.04
N ASN A 394 0.19 -15.74 -2.27
CA ASN A 394 0.44 -16.01 -0.85
C ASN A 394 1.50 -17.11 -0.66
N THR A 395 1.57 -18.11 -1.53
CA THR A 395 2.69 -19.09 -1.53
C THR A 395 4.03 -18.34 -1.75
N PRO A 396 5.10 -18.57 -0.96
CA PRO A 396 5.36 -19.64 0.02
C PRO A 396 5.12 -19.28 1.50
N HIS A 397 4.13 -18.45 1.84
CA HIS A 397 3.77 -18.10 3.24
C HIS A 397 3.26 -19.30 4.07
N TYR A 398 3.52 -19.30 5.37
CA TYR A 398 3.13 -20.37 6.29
C TYR A 398 1.58 -20.48 6.46
N PRO A 399 0.96 -21.67 6.30
CA PRO A 399 1.56 -22.99 6.54
C PRO A 399 1.92 -23.79 5.29
N TYR A 400 3.21 -24.10 5.13
CA TYR A 400 3.75 -24.77 3.96
C TYR A 400 3.13 -26.17 3.72
N LEU A 401 2.46 -26.34 2.58
CA LEU A 401 1.72 -27.51 2.13
C LEU A 401 1.89 -27.79 0.61
N PRO A 402 3.13 -27.85 0.08
CA PRO A 402 3.37 -28.09 -1.36
C PRO A 402 2.87 -29.46 -1.80
N GLU A 403 2.49 -29.58 -3.08
CA GLU A 403 2.34 -30.89 -3.71
C GLU A 403 3.65 -31.67 -3.65
N ARG A 404 3.55 -32.96 -3.30
CA ARG A 404 4.69 -33.89 -3.15
C ARG A 404 5.68 -33.85 -4.33
N LYS A 405 5.19 -33.63 -5.55
CA LYS A 405 6.00 -33.56 -6.78
C LYS A 405 7.11 -32.51 -6.72
N TYR A 406 6.89 -31.36 -6.06
CA TYR A 406 7.89 -30.30 -5.97
C TYR A 406 9.00 -30.68 -4.99
N THR A 407 8.65 -31.25 -3.83
CA THR A 407 9.62 -31.76 -2.85
C THR A 407 10.47 -32.89 -3.44
N GLU A 408 9.85 -33.82 -4.19
CA GLU A 408 10.57 -34.91 -4.87
C GLU A 408 11.45 -34.42 -6.02
N ALA A 409 11.05 -33.34 -6.73
CA ALA A 409 11.88 -32.71 -7.75
C ALA A 409 13.15 -32.09 -7.14
N LEU A 410 13.00 -31.34 -6.03
CA LEU A 410 14.14 -30.72 -5.32
C LEU A 410 15.05 -31.74 -4.64
N GLU A 411 14.50 -32.79 -4.02
CA GLU A 411 15.28 -33.89 -3.44
C GLU A 411 16.11 -34.63 -4.50
N LYS A 412 15.62 -34.71 -5.73
CA LYS A 412 16.30 -35.35 -6.86
C LYS A 412 17.34 -34.45 -7.53
N SER A 413 17.15 -33.12 -7.56
CA SER A 413 18.09 -32.17 -8.17
C SER A 413 19.19 -31.68 -7.22
N THR A 414 18.93 -31.69 -5.91
CA THR A 414 19.86 -31.18 -4.89
C THR A 414 20.89 -32.25 -4.48
N PRO A 415 22.18 -31.90 -4.30
CA PRO A 415 23.18 -32.82 -3.74
C PRO A 415 22.74 -33.39 -2.37
N PRO A 416 22.78 -34.73 -2.15
CA PRO A 416 22.25 -35.36 -0.93
C PRO A 416 22.94 -35.01 0.40
N ALA A 417 24.02 -34.22 0.39
CA ALA A 417 24.58 -33.61 1.59
C ALA A 417 23.75 -32.37 1.97
N ILE A 418 23.72 -31.38 1.07
CA ILE A 418 22.96 -30.12 1.18
C ILE A 418 21.49 -30.38 1.49
N TRP A 419 20.84 -31.31 0.77
CA TRP A 419 19.43 -31.61 1.03
C TRP A 419 19.18 -32.16 2.44
N LYS A 420 20.14 -32.85 3.07
CA LYS A 420 19.96 -33.39 4.44
C LYS A 420 20.07 -32.32 5.52
N GLU A 421 20.80 -31.23 5.27
CA GLU A 421 21.03 -30.15 6.24
C GLU A 421 19.78 -29.30 6.49
N TYR A 422 18.92 -29.11 5.49
CA TYR A 422 17.69 -28.33 5.64
C TYR A 422 16.65 -28.97 6.59
N ASP A 423 16.03 -28.15 7.42
CA ASP A 423 14.88 -28.52 8.25
C ASP A 423 13.64 -28.96 7.40
N PRO A 424 12.79 -29.89 7.87
CA PRO A 424 11.61 -30.37 7.12
C PRO A 424 10.55 -29.32 6.75
N TYR A 425 10.45 -28.18 7.44
CA TYR A 425 9.61 -27.05 7.02
C TYR A 425 10.32 -26.21 5.97
N VAL A 426 11.62 -25.95 6.11
CA VAL A 426 12.41 -25.24 5.08
C VAL A 426 12.40 -26.02 3.76
N LYS A 427 12.49 -27.35 3.79
CA LYS A 427 12.29 -28.22 2.62
C LYS A 427 10.94 -28.01 1.91
N LYS A 428 9.87 -27.73 2.66
CA LYS A 428 8.54 -27.43 2.08
C LYS A 428 8.48 -26.02 1.51
N TYR A 429 9.01 -25.04 2.23
CA TYR A 429 9.11 -23.66 1.76
C TYR A 429 9.88 -23.58 0.42
N LEU A 430 11.02 -24.27 0.30
CA LEU A 430 11.77 -24.38 -0.96
C LEU A 430 10.92 -25.00 -2.10
N ALA A 431 10.13 -26.03 -1.79
CA ALA A 431 9.22 -26.67 -2.75
C ALA A 431 8.00 -25.79 -3.11
N GLU A 432 7.60 -24.87 -2.23
CA GLU A 432 6.57 -23.86 -2.49
C GLU A 432 7.11 -22.67 -3.30
N ILE A 433 8.39 -22.32 -3.17
CA ILE A 433 9.06 -21.41 -4.13
C ILE A 433 9.01 -22.05 -5.53
N LEU A 434 9.33 -23.34 -5.67
CA LEU A 434 9.29 -24.03 -6.97
C LEU A 434 7.88 -24.10 -7.57
N TYR A 435 6.85 -24.29 -6.76
CA TYR A 435 5.46 -24.17 -7.20
C TYR A 435 5.13 -22.75 -7.67
N THR A 436 5.53 -21.75 -6.91
CA THR A 436 5.29 -20.32 -7.22
C THR A 436 6.01 -19.90 -8.50
N ASP A 437 7.23 -20.38 -8.71
CA ASP A 437 8.02 -20.18 -9.92
C ASP A 437 7.34 -20.81 -11.16
N GLU A 438 6.80 -22.03 -11.04
CA GLU A 438 6.02 -22.66 -12.12
C GLU A 438 4.75 -21.83 -12.46
N VAL A 439 4.08 -21.29 -11.44
CA VAL A 439 2.87 -20.47 -11.61
C VAL A 439 3.18 -19.12 -12.25
N ILE A 440 4.23 -18.42 -11.80
CA ILE A 440 4.68 -17.18 -12.45
C ILE A 440 5.12 -17.47 -13.88
N GLY A 441 5.87 -18.56 -14.12
CA GLY A 441 6.24 -19.03 -15.46
C GLY A 441 5.05 -19.16 -16.42
N LYS A 442 3.95 -19.81 -15.99
CA LYS A 442 2.70 -19.91 -16.77
C LYS A 442 2.09 -18.54 -17.11
N ILE A 443 2.13 -17.58 -16.18
CA ILE A 443 1.60 -16.23 -16.40
C ILE A 443 2.50 -15.45 -17.39
N LEU A 444 3.83 -15.54 -17.23
CA LEU A 444 4.79 -14.92 -18.15
C LEU A 444 4.70 -15.50 -19.56
N ASP A 445 4.46 -16.81 -19.70
CA ASP A 445 4.28 -17.44 -21.00
C ASP A 445 2.96 -17.04 -21.67
N GLU A 446 1.89 -16.82 -20.92
CA GLU A 446 0.66 -16.23 -21.48
C GLU A 446 0.84 -14.77 -21.87
N ALA A 447 1.61 -13.99 -21.10
CA ALA A 447 1.98 -12.62 -21.46
C ALA A 447 2.78 -12.58 -22.78
N LYS A 448 3.68 -13.53 -23.03
CA LYS A 448 4.41 -13.67 -24.31
C LYS A 448 3.48 -14.11 -25.44
N LYS A 449 2.61 -15.11 -25.21
CA LYS A 449 1.59 -15.56 -26.19
C LYS A 449 0.64 -14.44 -26.63
N THR A 450 0.40 -13.46 -25.78
CA THR A 450 -0.48 -12.30 -26.05
C THR A 450 0.27 -11.05 -26.50
N GLY A 451 1.60 -11.08 -26.67
CA GLY A 451 2.41 -9.90 -27.01
C GLY A 451 2.50 -8.84 -25.91
N VAL A 452 2.00 -9.17 -24.72
CA VAL A 452 1.93 -8.28 -23.55
C VAL A 452 3.28 -8.18 -22.86
N TYR A 453 4.05 -9.28 -22.78
CA TYR A 453 5.37 -9.31 -22.12
C TYR A 453 6.33 -8.29 -22.73
N GLU A 454 6.38 -8.25 -24.06
CA GLU A 454 7.21 -7.35 -24.86
C GLU A 454 6.82 -5.88 -24.69
N ASN A 455 5.57 -5.60 -24.29
CA ASN A 455 5.02 -4.27 -24.05
C ASN A 455 4.82 -3.95 -22.54
N SER A 456 5.34 -4.77 -21.62
CA SER A 456 5.19 -4.59 -20.17
C SER A 456 6.51 -4.35 -19.46
N TRP A 457 6.50 -3.44 -18.48
CA TRP A 457 7.40 -3.56 -17.34
C TRP A 457 6.91 -4.72 -16.46
N VAL A 458 7.73 -5.76 -16.34
CA VAL A 458 7.43 -6.90 -15.45
C VAL A 458 8.29 -6.78 -14.20
N VAL A 459 7.64 -6.57 -13.08
CA VAL A 459 8.28 -6.28 -11.79
C VAL A 459 8.03 -7.47 -10.87
N LEU A 460 9.06 -7.90 -10.13
CA LEU A 460 8.90 -8.84 -9.04
C LEU A 460 9.54 -8.29 -7.78
N VAL A 461 8.79 -8.31 -6.69
CA VAL A 461 9.27 -8.08 -5.32
C VAL A 461 8.74 -9.16 -4.38
N ALA A 462 9.33 -9.27 -3.19
CA ALA A 462 8.63 -9.80 -2.03
C ALA A 462 8.23 -8.65 -1.12
N ASP A 463 7.22 -8.84 -0.27
CA ASP A 463 6.85 -7.88 0.76
C ASP A 463 7.70 -8.04 2.03
N HIS A 464 8.12 -9.26 2.38
CA HIS A 464 9.11 -9.59 3.39
C HIS A 464 9.70 -10.99 3.11
N GLY A 465 10.53 -11.52 4.02
CA GLY A 465 11.01 -12.89 4.02
C GLY A 465 10.45 -13.75 5.16
N GLU A 466 11.19 -14.77 5.59
CA GLU A 466 10.87 -15.70 6.68
C GLU A 466 12.15 -15.97 7.50
N LEU A 467 12.06 -15.97 8.83
CA LEU A 467 13.23 -16.09 9.71
C LEU A 467 14.12 -17.32 9.41
N GLN A 468 13.57 -18.53 9.57
CA GLN A 468 14.12 -19.86 9.26
C GLN A 468 15.50 -20.26 9.81
N GLU A 469 16.30 -19.35 10.37
CA GLU A 469 17.68 -19.60 10.84
C GLU A 469 17.75 -19.68 12.38
N LEU A 470 18.28 -20.78 12.91
CA LEU A 470 18.28 -21.05 14.37
C LEU A 470 19.09 -20.05 15.19
N GLU A 471 20.14 -19.46 14.61
CA GLU A 471 20.98 -18.45 15.28
C GLU A 471 20.20 -17.14 15.54
N HIS A 472 19.18 -16.86 14.73
CA HIS A 472 18.31 -15.69 14.82
C HIS A 472 16.96 -15.98 15.50
N TYR A 473 16.75 -17.19 16.05
CA TYR A 473 15.48 -17.62 16.62
C TYR A 473 15.03 -16.75 17.82
N TYR A 474 14.17 -15.77 17.52
CA TYR A 474 13.51 -14.91 18.49
C TYR A 474 12.01 -15.15 18.44
N HIS A 475 11.50 -16.04 19.31
CA HIS A 475 10.06 -16.31 19.38
C HIS A 475 9.52 -16.18 20.81
N HIS A 476 9.19 -14.95 21.21
CA HIS A 476 8.52 -14.68 22.48
C HIS A 476 7.02 -14.39 22.37
N HIS A 477 6.47 -13.96 21.21
CA HIS A 477 5.12 -13.39 21.17
C HIS A 477 4.11 -13.93 20.13
N PHE A 478 2.87 -13.51 20.40
CA PHE A 478 1.61 -13.53 19.65
C PHE A 478 1.18 -14.63 18.65
N VAL A 479 1.92 -14.99 17.59
CA VAL A 479 1.27 -15.62 16.40
C VAL A 479 1.66 -17.07 16.12
N ALA A 480 2.95 -17.38 15.89
CA ALA A 480 3.35 -18.65 15.27
C ALA A 480 4.63 -19.23 15.91
N GLN A 481 4.46 -20.01 16.98
CA GLN A 481 5.53 -20.61 17.81
C GLN A 481 6.39 -21.64 17.05
N ASN A 482 7.14 -21.18 16.06
CA ASN A 482 8.04 -21.95 15.22
C ASN A 482 9.19 -21.06 14.70
N LEU A 483 10.14 -21.68 14.02
CA LEU A 483 11.32 -21.03 13.43
C LEU A 483 11.00 -20.31 12.10
N HIS A 484 9.79 -20.45 11.57
CA HIS A 484 9.39 -20.14 10.20
C HIS A 484 8.21 -19.16 10.24
N ALA A 485 8.49 -18.02 10.88
CA ALA A 485 7.56 -16.94 11.13
C ALA A 485 8.25 -15.57 10.95
N HIS A 486 7.43 -14.53 10.87
CA HIS A 486 7.81 -13.16 10.51
C HIS A 486 6.92 -12.14 11.24
N GLY A 487 7.38 -10.89 11.28
CA GLY A 487 6.76 -9.73 11.91
C GLY A 487 7.36 -9.32 13.25
N GLU A 488 8.36 -10.04 13.77
CA GLU A 488 8.96 -9.81 15.10
C GLU A 488 10.50 -9.66 15.10
N SER A 489 11.15 -9.82 13.94
CA SER A 489 12.60 -9.60 13.79
C SER A 489 12.92 -8.59 12.69
N HIS A 490 14.18 -8.19 12.55
CA HIS A 490 14.63 -7.32 11.47
C HIS A 490 15.95 -7.81 10.85
N TYR A 491 16.19 -9.12 10.95
CA TYR A 491 17.35 -9.76 10.35
C TYR A 491 17.24 -9.78 8.82
N GLU A 492 18.36 -9.97 8.11
CA GLU A 492 18.36 -10.04 6.64
C GLU A 492 17.33 -11.03 6.10
N GLU A 493 17.09 -12.16 6.79
CA GLU A 493 16.14 -13.19 6.37
C GLU A 493 14.67 -12.74 6.36
N GLU A 494 14.32 -11.70 7.13
CA GLU A 494 12.95 -11.18 7.26
C GLU A 494 12.74 -9.88 6.49
N ILE A 495 13.76 -9.00 6.38
CA ILE A 495 13.64 -7.70 5.70
C ILE A 495 14.39 -7.58 4.37
N LYS A 496 15.32 -8.46 4.01
CA LYS A 496 15.94 -8.44 2.67
C LYS A 496 15.06 -9.21 1.69
N VAL A 497 14.75 -8.59 0.56
CA VAL A 497 13.78 -9.10 -0.43
C VAL A 497 14.38 -9.13 -1.84
N PRO A 498 13.91 -10.01 -2.75
CA PRO A 498 14.20 -9.86 -4.16
C PRO A 498 13.56 -8.57 -4.70
N TRP A 499 14.23 -7.88 -5.63
CA TRP A 499 13.61 -6.87 -6.49
C TRP A 499 14.20 -6.95 -7.90
N ILE A 500 13.36 -7.38 -8.84
CA ILE A 500 13.63 -7.48 -10.28
C ILE A 500 12.72 -6.50 -11.02
N LEU A 501 13.27 -5.82 -12.02
CA LEU A 501 12.55 -4.92 -12.93
C LEU A 501 12.89 -5.25 -14.39
N HIS A 502 12.02 -5.99 -15.07
CA HIS A 502 12.14 -6.32 -16.48
C HIS A 502 11.73 -5.12 -17.35
N PRO A 503 12.60 -4.62 -18.24
CA PRO A 503 12.24 -3.55 -19.18
C PRO A 503 11.48 -4.08 -20.40
N PRO A 504 10.39 -3.41 -20.85
CA PRO A 504 9.71 -3.74 -22.11
C PRO A 504 10.64 -3.56 -23.32
N ALA A 505 10.35 -4.24 -24.42
CA ALA A 505 11.17 -4.24 -25.63
C ALA A 505 11.40 -2.83 -26.23
N SER A 506 10.46 -1.89 -26.00
CA SER A 506 10.57 -0.48 -26.39
C SER A 506 11.71 0.28 -25.70
N VAL A 507 12.16 -0.16 -24.52
CA VAL A 507 13.17 0.53 -23.71
C VAL A 507 14.40 -0.33 -23.38
N LYS A 508 14.30 -1.65 -23.54
CA LYS A 508 15.33 -2.65 -23.21
C LYS A 508 16.70 -2.36 -23.80
N SER A 509 16.76 -1.83 -25.02
CA SER A 509 17.99 -1.40 -25.70
C SER A 509 18.61 -0.09 -25.17
N SER A 510 17.87 0.67 -24.37
CA SER A 510 18.31 1.94 -23.76
C SER A 510 18.77 1.79 -22.31
N VAL A 511 18.60 0.62 -21.70
CA VAL A 511 19.03 0.35 -20.32
C VAL A 511 20.55 0.25 -20.28
N GLN A 512 21.18 1.17 -19.55
CA GLN A 512 22.63 1.24 -19.37
C GLN A 512 23.07 0.60 -18.04
N LYS A 513 22.23 0.65 -17.00
CA LYS A 513 22.52 0.06 -15.68
C LYS A 513 21.57 -1.09 -15.34
N TRP A 514 22.10 -2.30 -15.44
CA TRP A 514 21.39 -3.57 -15.21
C TRP A 514 21.47 -4.11 -13.77
N LYS A 515 22.39 -3.58 -12.95
CA LYS A 515 22.60 -4.04 -11.57
C LYS A 515 22.75 -2.88 -10.60
N PHE A 516 22.09 -3.00 -9.45
CA PHE A 516 22.19 -2.09 -8.32
C PHE A 516 22.65 -2.89 -7.09
N SER A 517 23.94 -2.76 -6.75
CA SER A 517 24.59 -3.49 -5.67
C SER A 517 24.61 -2.74 -4.33
N ASP A 518 24.38 -1.43 -4.34
CA ASP A 518 24.10 -0.65 -3.13
C ASP A 518 22.77 -1.09 -2.48
N GLN A 519 22.61 -0.83 -1.18
CA GLN A 519 21.33 -1.08 -0.51
C GLN A 519 20.25 -0.09 -1.00
N VAL A 520 19.02 -0.59 -1.16
CA VAL A 520 17.82 0.19 -1.52
C VAL A 520 16.63 -0.27 -0.67
N SER A 521 15.58 0.54 -0.54
CA SER A 521 14.34 0.11 0.11
C SER A 521 13.11 0.18 -0.79
N LEU A 522 12.07 -0.59 -0.47
CA LEU A 522 10.86 -0.67 -1.29
C LEU A 522 10.02 0.62 -1.30
N LEU A 523 10.29 1.62 -0.44
CA LEU A 523 9.79 3.00 -0.64
C LEU A 523 10.12 3.51 -2.04
N SER A 524 11.27 3.10 -2.59
CA SER A 524 11.80 3.52 -3.89
C SER A 524 11.14 2.82 -5.09
N LEU A 525 10.29 1.80 -4.85
CA LEU A 525 9.60 1.04 -5.90
C LEU A 525 8.65 1.93 -6.74
N PHE A 526 7.72 2.61 -6.06
CA PHE A 526 6.73 3.50 -6.70
C PHE A 526 7.40 4.64 -7.52
N PRO A 527 8.28 5.50 -6.95
CA PRO A 527 8.93 6.56 -7.71
C PRO A 527 9.79 6.03 -8.87
N THR A 528 10.49 4.90 -8.70
CA THR A 528 11.25 4.27 -9.81
C THR A 528 10.35 3.83 -10.96
N LEU A 529 9.19 3.24 -10.68
CA LEU A 529 8.22 2.86 -11.73
C LEU A 529 7.60 4.10 -12.40
N ALA A 530 7.22 5.11 -11.61
CA ALA A 530 6.65 6.36 -12.10
C ALA A 530 7.63 7.11 -13.04
N GLY A 531 8.89 7.25 -12.63
CA GLY A 531 9.96 7.83 -13.45
C GLY A 531 10.27 7.00 -14.70
N ALA A 532 10.33 5.68 -14.59
CA ALA A 532 10.60 4.78 -15.72
C ALA A 532 9.55 4.90 -16.83
N LEU A 533 8.27 5.06 -16.46
CA LEU A 533 7.13 5.24 -17.38
C LEU A 533 7.00 6.68 -17.92
N GLY A 534 7.82 7.62 -17.44
CA GLY A 534 7.87 9.01 -17.92
C GLY A 534 6.97 9.99 -17.17
N PHE A 535 6.45 9.63 -16.00
CA PHE A 535 5.67 10.49 -15.12
C PHE A 535 6.15 10.36 -13.66
N PRO A 536 7.35 10.88 -13.32
CA PRO A 536 7.87 10.79 -11.94
C PRO A 536 6.90 11.40 -10.92
N CYS A 537 6.97 10.92 -9.68
CA CYS A 537 6.19 11.50 -8.59
C CYS A 537 6.51 12.99 -8.39
N GLU A 538 5.51 13.77 -7.95
CA GLU A 538 5.79 15.08 -7.35
C GLU A 538 6.67 14.90 -6.09
N PRO A 539 7.59 15.84 -5.77
CA PRO A 539 8.53 15.69 -4.66
C PRO A 539 7.88 15.52 -3.27
N GLU A 540 6.66 16.03 -3.09
CA GLU A 540 5.88 15.86 -1.85
C GLU A 540 5.00 14.59 -1.87
N SER A 541 4.96 13.82 -2.96
CA SER A 541 4.13 12.62 -3.13
C SER A 541 4.89 11.31 -2.91
N CYS A 542 6.20 11.23 -3.20
CA CYS A 542 7.03 10.04 -2.96
C CYS A 542 8.31 10.38 -2.19
N VAL A 543 8.70 9.56 -1.20
CA VAL A 543 9.88 9.78 -0.34
C VAL A 543 11.03 8.81 -0.66
N GLY A 544 10.74 7.69 -1.32
CA GLY A 544 11.78 6.82 -1.87
C GLY A 544 12.50 7.43 -3.08
N ASN A 545 13.65 6.87 -3.42
CA ASN A 545 14.45 7.28 -4.56
C ASN A 545 13.83 6.86 -5.90
N ASP A 546 13.98 7.72 -6.92
CA ASP A 546 13.76 7.34 -8.31
C ASP A 546 15.07 6.84 -8.93
N TYR A 547 15.14 5.53 -9.23
CA TYR A 547 16.29 4.90 -9.88
C TYR A 547 16.21 4.90 -11.43
N SER A 548 15.15 5.45 -12.02
CA SER A 548 14.91 5.42 -13.48
C SER A 548 15.96 6.20 -14.29
N LEU A 549 16.44 7.35 -13.79
CA LEU A 549 17.51 8.10 -14.43
C LEU A 549 18.81 7.27 -14.51
N PRO A 550 19.35 6.71 -13.41
CA PRO A 550 20.47 5.76 -13.45
C PRO A 550 20.27 4.54 -14.36
N ILE A 551 19.06 3.96 -14.42
CA ILE A 551 18.72 2.83 -15.31
C ILE A 551 19.04 3.18 -16.77
N PHE A 552 18.69 4.39 -17.21
CA PHE A 552 18.94 4.89 -18.57
C PHE A 552 20.27 5.66 -18.72
N GLY A 553 21.17 5.60 -17.73
CA GLY A 553 22.50 6.23 -17.75
C GLY A 553 22.52 7.73 -17.41
N GLY A 554 21.42 8.29 -16.93
CA GLY A 554 21.36 9.63 -16.35
C GLY A 554 21.96 9.70 -14.93
N GLN A 555 22.13 10.92 -14.44
CA GLN A 555 22.55 11.14 -13.04
C GLN A 555 21.35 10.99 -12.09
N GLY A 556 21.58 10.34 -10.95
CA GLY A 556 20.58 10.09 -9.91
C GLY A 556 21.17 9.22 -8.78
N PRO A 557 20.36 8.85 -7.77
CA PRO A 557 20.81 8.02 -6.66
C PRO A 557 21.22 6.61 -7.12
N THR A 558 22.22 5.99 -6.50
CA THR A 558 22.56 4.57 -6.76
C THR A 558 22.11 3.62 -5.65
N GLY A 559 21.79 4.16 -4.47
CA GLY A 559 21.22 3.48 -3.32
C GLY A 559 20.94 4.45 -2.17
N GLU A 560 20.66 3.90 -0.99
CA GLU A 560 20.23 4.62 0.21
C GLU A 560 21.27 4.46 1.34
N GLU A 561 21.74 5.57 1.93
CA GLU A 561 22.73 5.51 3.04
C GLU A 561 22.18 4.80 4.28
N THR A 562 20.88 4.98 4.52
CA THR A 562 20.13 4.45 5.65
C THR A 562 18.79 3.89 5.18
N VAL A 563 18.43 2.69 5.66
CA VAL A 563 17.08 2.12 5.52
C VAL A 563 16.46 2.01 6.91
N TYR A 564 15.26 2.57 7.08
CA TYR A 564 14.41 2.36 8.25
C TYR A 564 13.34 1.30 7.95
N THR A 565 13.10 0.40 8.89
CA THR A 565 12.07 -0.64 8.78
C THR A 565 11.28 -0.77 10.08
N GLU A 566 9.98 -1.09 10.01
CA GLU A 566 9.10 -1.20 11.18
C GLU A 566 8.36 -2.54 11.27
N GLY A 567 7.93 -2.92 12.47
CA GLY A 567 7.35 -4.24 12.72
C GLY A 567 6.43 -4.32 13.93
N ARG A 568 6.02 -5.54 14.31
CA ARG A 568 5.13 -5.75 15.47
C ARG A 568 5.89 -5.49 16.76
N PHE A 569 5.73 -4.27 17.28
CA PHE A 569 6.43 -3.78 18.49
C PHE A 569 7.96 -3.71 18.33
N SER A 570 8.41 -3.50 17.10
CA SER A 570 9.82 -3.50 16.72
C SER A 570 10.11 -2.45 15.63
N GLU A 571 11.36 -2.01 15.55
CA GLU A 571 11.88 -1.21 14.43
C GLU A 571 13.37 -1.49 14.25
N SER A 572 13.91 -1.19 13.07
CA SER A 572 15.36 -1.17 12.86
C SER A 572 15.82 -0.01 12.00
N VAL A 573 17.11 0.30 12.12
CA VAL A 573 17.84 1.13 11.17
C VAL A 573 19.05 0.36 10.64
N ARG A 574 19.25 0.37 9.32
CA ARG A 574 20.34 -0.32 8.63
C ARG A 574 21.15 0.67 7.79
N THR A 575 22.48 0.61 7.91
CA THR A 575 23.44 1.29 7.04
C THR A 575 24.38 0.26 6.40
N LYS A 576 25.33 0.68 5.56
CA LYS A 576 26.41 -0.20 5.07
C LYS A 576 27.40 -0.66 6.16
N GLU A 577 27.39 -0.05 7.34
CA GLU A 577 28.31 -0.33 8.45
C GLU A 577 27.67 -1.14 9.58
N PHE A 578 26.39 -0.88 9.89
CA PHE A 578 25.70 -1.49 11.04
C PHE A 578 24.20 -1.65 10.83
N LYS A 579 23.60 -2.58 11.58
CA LYS A 579 22.16 -2.61 11.87
C LYS A 579 21.93 -2.44 13.37
N LEU A 580 20.97 -1.61 13.75
CA LEU A 580 20.43 -1.54 15.11
C LEU A 580 18.95 -1.92 15.08
N ILE A 581 18.60 -2.99 15.78
CA ILE A 581 17.22 -3.44 16.00
C ILE A 581 16.78 -2.96 17.38
N ARG A 582 15.52 -2.52 17.52
CA ARG A 582 14.91 -2.16 18.80
C ARG A 582 13.54 -2.83 18.95
N ARG A 583 13.26 -3.40 20.12
CA ARG A 583 11.94 -3.95 20.50
C ARG A 583 11.37 -3.21 21.70
N TYR A 584 10.05 -3.01 21.71
CA TYR A 584 9.41 -2.09 22.64
C TYR A 584 9.17 -2.78 24.00
N PRO A 585 9.35 -2.07 25.13
CA PRO A 585 9.41 -2.71 26.44
C PRO A 585 8.12 -3.42 26.85
N GLY A 586 8.27 -4.58 27.51
CA GLY A 586 7.21 -5.14 28.33
C GLY A 586 6.19 -6.01 27.58
N TYR A 587 6.49 -6.38 26.34
CA TYR A 587 5.91 -7.57 25.72
C TYR A 587 6.53 -8.85 26.30
N ASP A 588 7.73 -8.71 26.88
CA ASP A 588 8.55 -9.59 27.73
C ASP A 588 7.79 -10.60 28.64
N PHE A 589 6.54 -10.31 29.01
CA PHE A 589 5.68 -11.08 29.93
C PHE A 589 4.40 -11.65 29.23
N VAL A 590 4.53 -12.34 28.09
CA VAL A 590 3.36 -13.08 27.54
C VAL A 590 3.05 -14.33 28.36
N ARG A 591 1.78 -14.45 28.77
CA ARG A 591 1.19 -15.49 29.65
C ARG A 591 1.23 -16.94 29.10
N ARG A 592 2.00 -17.22 28.04
CA ARG A 592 2.11 -18.49 27.30
C ARG A 592 3.49 -18.74 26.67
N THR A 593 4.58 -18.16 27.18
CA THR A 593 5.92 -18.68 26.85
C THR A 593 6.12 -20.05 27.49
N TYR A 594 6.73 -21.00 26.78
CA TYR A 594 6.96 -22.38 27.28
C TYR A 594 7.79 -22.39 28.58
N GLU A 595 8.70 -21.44 28.71
CA GLU A 595 9.61 -21.33 29.87
C GLU A 595 9.03 -20.60 31.08
N GLY A 596 7.94 -19.84 30.91
CA GLY A 596 7.37 -18.97 31.96
C GLY A 596 8.28 -17.83 32.45
N LYS A 597 9.48 -17.67 31.87
CA LYS A 597 10.46 -16.64 32.24
C LYS A 597 10.24 -15.35 31.47
N PRO A 598 10.34 -14.18 32.13
CA PRO A 598 10.37 -12.89 31.43
C PRO A 598 11.71 -12.71 30.70
N HIS A 599 11.68 -12.13 29.51
CA HIS A 599 12.88 -11.91 28.70
C HIS A 599 12.86 -10.51 28.07
N LYS A 600 13.94 -9.74 28.27
CA LYS A 600 14.03 -8.32 27.91
C LYS A 600 15.24 -8.03 27.01
N MET A 601 15.03 -8.13 25.70
CA MET A 601 15.99 -7.67 24.68
C MET A 601 15.45 -6.41 24.00
N THR A 602 15.78 -5.24 24.56
CA THR A 602 15.31 -3.94 24.06
C THR A 602 16.04 -3.46 22.81
N GLU A 603 17.32 -3.79 22.65
CA GLU A 603 18.14 -3.36 21.50
C GLU A 603 19.14 -4.46 21.09
N GLU A 604 19.46 -4.54 19.80
CA GLU A 604 20.49 -5.40 19.22
C GLU A 604 21.33 -4.63 18.21
N LEU A 605 22.65 -4.79 18.22
CA LEU A 605 23.58 -4.05 17.34
C LEU A 605 24.54 -5.00 16.63
N TYR A 606 24.63 -4.89 15.29
CA TYR A 606 25.52 -5.70 14.46
C TYR A 606 26.46 -4.80 13.65
N ASP A 607 27.74 -5.17 13.60
CA ASP A 607 28.79 -4.53 12.80
C ASP A 607 28.84 -5.25 11.44
N LEU A 608 27.97 -4.85 10.51
CA LEU A 608 27.73 -5.56 9.24
C LEU A 608 28.98 -5.68 8.35
N ALA A 609 29.99 -4.83 8.57
CA ALA A 609 31.27 -4.91 7.88
C ALA A 609 32.16 -6.07 8.38
N LYS A 610 31.86 -6.68 9.53
CA LYS A 610 32.59 -7.81 10.15
C LYS A 610 31.69 -9.02 10.43
N ASP A 611 30.42 -8.76 10.67
CA ASP A 611 29.35 -9.72 10.96
C ASP A 611 28.14 -9.45 10.05
N PRO A 612 28.28 -9.64 8.71
CA PRO A 612 27.17 -9.52 7.77
C PRO A 612 26.10 -10.61 7.95
N LYS A 613 26.35 -11.57 8.85
CA LYS A 613 25.44 -12.63 9.27
C LYS A 613 24.63 -12.28 10.52
N GLU A 614 24.89 -11.15 11.18
CA GLU A 614 24.17 -10.74 12.41
C GLU A 614 24.26 -11.74 13.57
N SER A 615 25.33 -12.55 13.58
CA SER A 615 25.56 -13.64 14.53
C SER A 615 25.99 -13.17 15.93
N LYS A 616 26.45 -11.93 16.08
CA LYS A 616 27.05 -11.41 17.31
C LYS A 616 26.52 -10.02 17.69
N ASN A 617 25.45 -10.02 18.47
CA ASN A 617 24.89 -8.81 19.06
C ASN A 617 25.92 -8.10 19.98
N LEU A 618 26.20 -6.83 19.68
CA LEU A 618 27.13 -5.94 20.38
C LEU A 618 26.46 -4.99 21.38
N ALA A 619 25.11 -5.00 21.48
CA ALA A 619 24.35 -4.09 22.33
C ALA A 619 24.35 -4.55 23.80
N SER A 620 25.42 -4.19 24.53
CA SER A 620 25.41 -4.20 26.00
C SER A 620 25.06 -2.81 26.55
N PRO A 621 24.17 -2.68 27.56
CA PRO A 621 23.75 -1.40 28.13
C PRO A 621 24.91 -0.53 28.62
N ASP A 622 25.91 -1.15 29.26
CA ASP A 622 27.04 -0.48 29.92
C ASP A 622 28.20 -0.16 28.96
N SER A 623 28.13 -0.64 27.71
CA SER A 623 29.29 -0.79 26.82
C SER A 623 29.92 0.50 26.31
N GLY A 624 29.20 1.62 26.34
CA GLY A 624 29.69 2.93 25.86
C GLY A 624 30.13 2.99 24.40
N LEU A 625 29.82 1.96 23.59
CA LEU A 625 30.42 1.77 22.26
C LEU A 625 30.11 2.93 21.31
N PRO A 626 31.13 3.53 20.64
CA PRO A 626 30.90 4.59 19.66
C PRO A 626 29.94 4.19 18.54
N LEU A 627 29.97 2.91 18.12
CA LEU A 627 29.04 2.38 17.12
C LEU A 627 27.59 2.34 17.64
N LEU A 628 27.37 2.01 18.91
CA LEU A 628 26.03 2.02 19.52
C LEU A 628 25.49 3.44 19.69
N VAL A 629 26.36 4.40 20.04
CA VAL A 629 26.00 5.83 20.09
C VAL A 629 25.65 6.34 18.69
N LYS A 630 26.47 6.03 17.67
CA LYS A 630 26.19 6.37 16.26
C LYS A 630 24.86 5.76 15.82
N ALA A 631 24.65 4.47 16.02
CA ALA A 631 23.46 3.76 15.57
C ALA A 631 22.18 4.25 16.26
N ARG A 632 22.21 4.52 17.57
CA ARG A 632 21.09 5.12 18.29
C ARG A 632 20.74 6.50 17.75
N LYS A 633 21.76 7.32 17.42
CA LYS A 633 21.55 8.64 16.78
C LYS A 633 20.94 8.48 15.38
N THR A 634 21.48 7.60 14.53
CA THR A 634 20.94 7.37 13.18
C THR A 634 19.50 6.84 13.24
N LEU A 635 19.15 6.01 14.22
CA LEU A 635 17.76 5.61 14.47
C LEU A 635 16.90 6.80 14.90
N GLU A 636 17.37 7.67 15.78
CA GLU A 636 16.64 8.89 16.18
C GLU A 636 16.42 9.86 15.00
N GLU A 637 17.41 10.01 14.12
CA GLU A 637 17.33 10.86 12.92
C GLU A 637 16.40 10.31 11.81
N ASN A 638 16.20 8.99 11.73
CA ASN A 638 15.41 8.33 10.68
C ASN A 638 14.08 7.73 11.16
N SER A 639 13.87 7.58 12.47
CA SER A 639 12.62 7.03 13.03
C SER A 639 11.47 8.04 13.00
N LEU A 640 10.27 7.53 12.80
CA LEU A 640 9.07 8.36 12.78
C LEU A 640 8.79 9.03 14.12
N LYS A 641 8.29 10.27 14.07
CA LYS A 641 7.82 11.03 15.25
C LYS A 641 6.63 10.34 15.92
N LYS A 642 6.91 9.55 16.97
CA LYS A 642 5.90 8.82 17.74
C LYS A 642 5.01 9.78 18.54
N ASN A 643 3.76 9.38 18.83
CA ASN A 643 2.88 10.16 19.70
C ASN A 643 3.50 10.27 21.09
N SER A 644 3.68 11.50 21.58
CA SER A 644 4.32 11.76 22.87
C SER A 644 3.29 12.27 23.87
N PHE A 645 3.12 11.55 24.97
CA PHE A 645 2.23 11.86 26.08
C PHE A 645 3.11 12.40 27.21
N ARG A 646 2.80 13.58 27.75
CA ARG A 646 3.69 14.28 28.70
C ARG A 646 3.02 14.44 30.05
N LEU A 647 3.66 13.91 31.08
CA LEU A 647 3.33 14.09 32.49
C LEU A 647 4.29 15.11 33.13
N ARG A 648 3.79 16.31 33.41
CA ARG A 648 4.47 17.25 34.29
C ARG A 648 4.19 16.89 35.74
N LEU A 649 5.25 16.71 36.51
CA LEU A 649 5.24 16.60 37.96
C LEU A 649 5.77 17.93 38.54
N PRO A 650 4.90 18.83 39.05
CA PRO A 650 5.31 20.15 39.53
C PRO A 650 6.30 20.04 40.69
N ALA A 651 7.14 21.04 40.86
CA ALA A 651 8.13 21.10 41.95
C ALA A 651 7.49 20.84 43.33
N CYS A 652 8.22 20.13 44.19
CA CYS A 652 7.89 19.98 45.60
C CYS A 652 8.63 21.05 46.43
N SER A 653 8.03 21.47 47.55
CA SER A 653 8.67 22.32 48.56
C SER A 653 9.88 21.64 49.19
N ASP A 654 9.72 20.35 49.47
CA ASP A 654 10.66 19.44 50.11
C ASP A 654 11.01 18.30 49.15
N ALA A 655 12.05 17.51 49.46
CA ALA A 655 12.35 16.33 48.66
C ALA A 655 11.17 15.34 48.69
N CYS A 656 10.70 14.92 47.52
CA CYS A 656 9.51 14.07 47.39
C CYS A 656 9.75 12.94 46.39
N THR A 657 9.08 11.80 46.61
CA THR A 657 9.03 10.69 45.65
C THR A 657 7.58 10.56 45.18
N ARG A 658 7.39 10.61 43.85
CA ARG A 658 6.11 10.31 43.22
C ARG A 658 6.19 8.93 42.57
N LYS A 659 5.34 8.00 43.01
CA LYS A 659 5.01 6.79 42.24
C LYS A 659 3.93 7.14 41.24
N VAL A 660 4.04 6.59 40.04
CA VAL A 660 3.12 6.79 38.92
C VAL A 660 2.76 5.42 38.37
N ASP A 661 1.46 5.12 38.31
CA ASP A 661 0.92 3.95 37.63
C ASP A 661 0.15 4.42 36.39
N LEU A 662 0.67 4.08 35.22
CA LEU A 662 0.16 4.48 33.92
C LEU A 662 -0.37 3.27 33.15
N HIS A 663 -1.51 3.43 32.49
CA HIS A 663 -2.01 2.51 31.47
C HIS A 663 -2.24 3.26 30.16
N LEU A 664 -1.76 2.77 29.01
CA LEU A 664 -2.05 3.32 27.68
C LEU A 664 -2.80 2.32 26.79
N GLN A 665 -3.92 2.74 26.21
CA GLN A 665 -4.73 1.93 25.30
C GLN A 665 -3.97 1.57 24.02
N GLY A 666 -3.21 2.51 23.46
CA GLY A 666 -2.30 2.30 22.31
C GLY A 666 -1.02 1.52 22.65
N GLY A 667 -0.72 1.30 23.93
CA GLY A 667 0.55 0.70 24.37
C GLY A 667 1.71 1.69 24.44
N ILE A 668 2.80 1.24 25.07
CA ILE A 668 3.94 2.07 25.48
C ILE A 668 5.17 1.71 24.63
N TYR A 669 5.63 2.64 23.81
CA TYR A 669 6.86 2.51 23.01
C TYR A 669 8.11 2.77 23.88
N ARG A 670 8.09 3.84 24.69
CA ARG A 670 9.18 4.23 25.58
C ARG A 670 8.64 5.15 26.68
N ILE A 671 9.28 5.17 27.84
CA ILE A 671 9.11 6.22 28.86
C ILE A 671 10.49 6.80 29.18
N PHE A 672 10.61 8.12 29.23
CA PHE A 672 11.85 8.83 29.52
C PHE A 672 11.60 10.21 30.17
N SER A 673 12.66 10.81 30.71
CA SER A 673 12.64 12.07 31.47
C SER A 673 14.07 12.63 31.48
N GLU A 674 14.24 13.91 31.81
CA GLU A 674 15.55 14.51 32.12
C GLU A 674 16.09 14.00 33.47
N GLU A 675 15.19 13.78 34.44
CA GLU A 675 15.52 13.10 35.70
C GLU A 675 15.40 11.57 35.58
N GLU A 676 16.18 10.85 36.38
CA GLU A 676 16.15 9.40 36.50
C GLU A 676 14.76 8.86 36.91
N ILE A 677 14.35 7.75 36.28
CA ILE A 677 13.10 7.03 36.55
C ILE A 677 13.42 5.63 37.07
N SER A 678 12.97 5.32 38.28
CA SER A 678 13.04 3.97 38.85
C SER A 678 11.79 3.16 38.47
N PHE A 679 11.88 2.25 37.50
CA PHE A 679 10.76 1.40 37.09
C PHE A 679 10.54 0.21 38.04
N HIS A 680 9.32 0.04 38.53
CA HIS A 680 8.87 -1.15 39.27
C HIS A 680 8.32 -2.22 38.32
N SER A 681 7.57 -1.78 37.30
CA SER A 681 7.13 -2.61 36.18
C SER A 681 7.01 -1.78 34.91
N LEU A 682 7.23 -2.42 33.76
CA LEU A 682 7.03 -1.83 32.45
C LEU A 682 6.56 -2.94 31.50
N GLU A 683 5.30 -2.86 31.11
CA GLU A 683 4.56 -3.79 30.26
C GLU A 683 4.08 -3.08 29.00
N ALA A 684 3.75 -3.87 27.98
CA ALA A 684 3.13 -3.48 26.71
C ALA A 684 2.13 -2.31 26.78
N LYS A 685 1.28 -2.28 27.83
CA LYS A 685 0.26 -1.25 28.05
C LYS A 685 0.26 -0.64 29.45
N ASN A 686 1.15 -1.06 30.36
CA ASN A 686 1.16 -0.63 31.76
C ASN A 686 2.58 -0.22 32.18
N ALA A 687 2.72 0.81 33.01
CA ALA A 687 4.00 1.14 33.63
C ALA A 687 3.78 1.58 35.08
N SER A 688 4.51 0.98 36.01
CA SER A 688 4.62 1.44 37.39
C SER A 688 6.04 1.91 37.63
N PHE A 689 6.23 3.18 37.99
CA PHE A 689 7.55 3.76 38.19
C PHE A 689 7.54 4.82 39.27
N SER A 690 8.72 5.19 39.78
CA SER A 690 8.92 6.29 40.71
C SER A 690 9.91 7.32 40.18
N VAL A 691 9.60 8.59 40.45
CA VAL A 691 10.47 9.75 40.21
C VAL A 691 10.76 10.40 41.55
N ARG A 692 12.04 10.60 41.86
CA ARG A 692 12.49 11.36 43.04
C ARG A 692 12.79 12.79 42.61
N GLN A 693 12.12 13.75 43.24
CA GLN A 693 12.29 15.18 42.95
C GLN A 693 12.98 15.89 44.11
N ASN A 694 14.00 16.68 43.78
CA ASN A 694 14.62 17.61 44.72
C ASN A 694 13.73 18.87 44.89
N PRO A 695 13.86 19.59 46.03
CA PRO A 695 13.16 20.85 46.25
C PRO A 695 13.25 21.81 45.07
N GLY A 696 12.14 22.43 44.68
CA GLY A 696 12.08 23.41 43.60
C GLY A 696 12.17 22.88 42.16
N LYS A 697 12.45 21.58 41.94
CA LYS A 697 12.62 21.01 40.59
C LYS A 697 11.35 20.33 40.06
N GLU A 698 10.76 20.87 38.99
CA GLU A 698 9.74 20.17 38.21
C GLU A 698 10.35 19.11 37.31
N VAL A 699 9.56 18.09 36.95
CA VAL A 699 9.99 17.00 36.05
C VAL A 699 8.94 16.76 34.97
N ILE A 700 9.37 16.50 33.74
CA ILE A 700 8.48 16.11 32.64
C ILE A 700 8.84 14.69 32.20
N VAL A 701 7.98 13.74 32.57
CA VAL A 701 8.06 12.37 32.07
C VAL A 701 7.31 12.28 30.75
N THR A 702 7.97 11.83 29.70
CA THR A 702 7.38 11.63 28.36
C THR A 702 7.22 10.13 28.10
N ALA A 703 5.98 9.69 27.89
CA ALA A 703 5.63 8.36 27.44
C ALA A 703 5.28 8.41 25.95
N GLN A 704 5.93 7.61 25.11
CA GLN A 704 5.68 7.54 23.67
C GLN A 704 4.80 6.35 23.28
N SER A 705 4.09 6.44 22.16
CA SER A 705 3.33 5.36 21.55
C SER A 705 3.39 5.39 20.02
N VAL A 706 3.41 4.21 19.39
CA VAL A 706 3.31 4.03 17.93
C VAL A 706 1.86 4.02 17.41
N GLU A 707 0.88 4.02 18.32
CA GLU A 707 -0.54 3.97 17.98
C GLU A 707 -1.20 5.37 18.09
N PRO A 708 -2.18 5.71 17.23
CA PRO A 708 -2.92 6.97 17.30
C PRO A 708 -4.00 6.99 18.40
N ILE A 709 -4.24 5.88 19.11
CA ILE A 709 -5.36 5.71 20.03
C ILE A 709 -5.07 6.40 21.38
N PHE A 710 -5.60 7.62 21.57
CA PHE A 710 -5.52 8.35 22.84
C PHE A 710 -6.57 7.85 23.86
N GLY A 711 -6.15 6.93 24.72
CA GLY A 711 -6.91 6.50 25.90
C GLY A 711 -5.95 6.02 26.98
N PHE A 712 -6.18 6.41 28.25
CA PHE A 712 -5.26 6.11 29.34
C PHE A 712 -5.96 5.94 30.70
N ARG A 713 -5.27 5.35 31.66
CA ARG A 713 -5.53 5.49 33.11
C ARG A 713 -4.24 5.95 33.77
N LEU A 714 -4.36 6.76 34.82
CA LEU A 714 -3.22 7.32 35.54
C LEU A 714 -3.55 7.36 37.04
N SER A 715 -2.61 6.91 37.86
CA SER A 715 -2.57 7.13 39.30
C SER A 715 -1.24 7.77 39.66
N ILE A 716 -1.23 8.67 40.64
CA ILE A 716 -0.02 9.32 41.15
C ILE A 716 -0.08 9.29 42.68
N GLU A 717 0.95 8.73 43.31
CA GLU A 717 1.11 8.71 44.76
C GLU A 717 2.35 9.53 45.14
N LYS A 718 2.15 10.66 45.82
CA LYS A 718 3.22 11.50 46.37
C LYS A 718 3.49 11.10 47.81
N ASN A 719 4.70 10.63 48.08
CA ASN A 719 5.12 10.12 49.40
C ASN A 719 4.11 9.11 50.00
N GLY A 720 3.55 8.23 49.17
CA GLY A 720 2.59 7.19 49.58
C GLY A 720 1.14 7.68 49.79
N LYS A 721 0.79 8.88 49.32
CA LYS A 721 -0.59 9.40 49.32
C LYS A 721 -1.02 9.74 47.89
N SER A 722 -2.23 9.35 47.51
CA SER A 722 -2.84 9.73 46.23
C SER A 722 -2.82 11.24 46.04
N GLU A 723 -2.40 11.72 44.87
CA GLU A 723 -2.35 13.14 44.49
C GLU A 723 -3.22 13.36 43.25
N ASP A 724 -4.21 14.26 43.35
CA ASP A 724 -5.06 14.63 42.21
C ASP A 724 -4.25 15.26 41.08
N PHE A 725 -4.63 15.00 39.83
CA PHE A 725 -3.93 15.52 38.65
C PHE A 725 -4.91 16.16 37.65
N LYS A 726 -4.41 17.16 36.91
CA LYS A 726 -5.12 17.75 35.77
C LYS A 726 -4.81 16.94 34.50
N SER A 727 -5.80 16.81 33.62
CA SER A 727 -5.62 16.29 32.26
C SER A 727 -5.83 17.39 31.22
N GLY A 728 -5.08 17.32 30.12
CA GLY A 728 -5.04 18.30 29.05
C GLY A 728 -6.35 18.37 28.28
N ARG A 729 -7.25 19.23 28.76
CA ARG A 729 -8.60 19.44 28.23
C ARG A 729 -8.70 20.62 27.23
N TRP A 730 -7.55 21.12 26.74
CA TRP A 730 -7.39 22.44 26.12
C TRP A 730 -7.84 23.62 27.01
N GLY A 731 -7.64 23.50 28.32
CA GLY A 731 -7.71 24.65 29.25
C GLY A 731 -9.09 25.16 29.66
N ILE A 732 -10.17 24.94 28.89
CA ILE A 732 -11.46 25.61 29.14
C ILE A 732 -12.66 24.65 29.31
N LEU A 733 -13.50 25.02 30.28
CA LEU A 733 -14.85 24.55 30.61
C LEU A 733 -15.95 24.65 29.51
N SER A 734 -16.30 23.62 28.72
CA SER A 734 -17.49 23.73 27.84
C SER A 734 -18.29 22.43 27.63
N ARG A 735 -19.64 22.55 27.69
CA ARG A 735 -20.57 21.46 27.35
C ARG A 735 -20.53 21.09 25.86
N ALA A 736 -20.17 22.02 24.98
CA ALA A 736 -20.09 21.76 23.54
C ALA A 736 -18.93 20.81 23.16
N ALA A 737 -17.86 20.79 23.97
CA ALA A 737 -16.71 19.92 23.71
C ALA A 737 -16.99 18.43 24.00
N ASN A 738 -17.99 18.10 24.82
CA ASN A 738 -18.32 16.70 25.14
C ASN A 738 -18.82 15.92 23.91
N SER A 739 -19.62 16.54 23.02
CA SER A 739 -20.02 15.88 21.77
C SER A 739 -18.85 15.74 20.81
N MET A 740 -17.98 16.75 20.70
CA MET A 740 -16.76 16.66 19.89
C MET A 740 -15.81 15.56 20.38
N TYR A 741 -15.63 15.36 21.68
CA TYR A 741 -14.78 14.27 22.19
C TYR A 741 -15.41 12.87 21.97
N VAL A 742 -16.74 12.78 21.90
CA VAL A 742 -17.48 11.53 21.61
C VAL A 742 -17.55 11.22 20.10
N SER A 743 -17.57 12.24 19.24
CA SER A 743 -17.70 12.08 17.78
C SER A 743 -16.38 12.21 17.00
N TYR A 744 -15.42 12.96 17.52
CA TYR A 744 -14.18 13.38 16.84
C TYR A 744 -12.96 13.52 17.79
N PRO A 745 -12.64 12.53 18.63
CA PRO A 745 -11.54 12.61 19.61
C PRO A 745 -10.16 12.91 18.99
N GLU A 746 -9.98 12.65 17.70
CA GLU A 746 -8.75 12.91 16.94
C GLU A 746 -8.53 14.37 16.49
N LEU A 747 -9.52 15.26 16.61
CA LEU A 747 -9.35 16.71 16.30
C LEU A 747 -8.61 17.48 17.41
N VAL A 748 -8.01 16.77 18.37
CA VAL A 748 -7.53 17.29 19.66
C VAL A 748 -5.98 17.25 19.69
N SER A 749 -5.34 17.84 18.67
CA SER A 749 -3.87 17.82 18.47
C SER A 749 -3.17 19.06 19.05
N SER A 750 -2.45 18.92 20.17
CA SER A 750 -1.86 20.07 20.88
C SER A 750 -0.33 20.07 20.89
N SER A 751 0.27 20.69 19.88
CA SER A 751 1.67 21.16 19.89
C SER A 751 1.94 22.32 20.88
N LYS A 752 0.91 22.73 21.64
CA LYS A 752 0.91 23.86 22.57
C LYS A 752 0.81 23.34 24.00
N GLN A 753 1.53 23.96 24.94
CA GLN A 753 1.37 23.64 26.36
C GLN A 753 -0.06 24.04 26.83
N PRO A 754 -0.78 23.18 27.56
CA PRO A 754 -2.11 23.51 28.06
C PRO A 754 -2.17 24.76 28.94
N PHE A 755 -3.35 25.36 29.08
CA PHE A 755 -3.56 26.44 30.04
C PHE A 755 -3.23 25.98 31.48
N GLU A 756 -2.68 26.90 32.28
CA GLU A 756 -2.06 26.65 33.58
C GLU A 756 -0.92 25.60 33.62
N PHE A 757 -0.41 25.09 32.49
CA PHE A 757 0.53 23.96 32.51
C PHE A 757 1.73 24.17 33.45
N ARG A 758 2.29 25.39 33.51
CA ARG A 758 3.40 25.75 34.41
C ARG A 758 2.97 26.24 35.80
N THR A 759 1.80 26.87 35.92
CA THR A 759 1.31 27.47 37.18
C THR A 759 0.53 26.49 38.06
N SER A 760 0.05 25.36 37.50
CA SER A 760 -0.62 24.31 38.25
C SER A 760 0.27 23.72 39.34
N SER A 761 -0.26 23.68 40.57
CA SER A 761 0.31 22.97 41.72
C SER A 761 0.06 21.46 41.69
N LEU A 762 -0.92 21.01 40.90
CA LEU A 762 -1.21 19.60 40.64
C LEU A 762 -0.42 19.09 39.43
N PRO A 763 -0.03 17.79 39.40
CA PRO A 763 0.48 17.11 38.20
C PRO A 763 -0.42 17.29 36.98
N TYR A 764 0.17 17.22 35.77
CA TYR A 764 -0.52 17.55 34.53
C TYR A 764 -0.18 16.56 33.40
N TRP A 765 -1.18 15.90 32.82
CA TRP A 765 -1.03 14.92 31.72
C TRP A 765 -1.63 15.42 30.39
N TYR A 766 -0.88 15.45 29.28
CA TYR A 766 -1.41 15.83 27.95
C TYR A 766 -0.76 15.08 26.76
N ASN A 767 -1.31 15.25 25.55
CA ASN A 767 -0.82 14.65 24.30
C ASN A 767 -0.22 15.70 23.34
N ASP A 768 0.94 15.37 22.78
CA ASP A 768 1.74 16.17 21.82
C ASP A 768 1.55 15.69 20.35
N ALA A 769 0.76 14.63 20.13
CA ALA A 769 0.15 14.23 18.84
C ALA A 769 1.09 14.04 17.62
N GLY A 770 2.32 13.56 17.85
CA GLY A 770 3.39 13.44 16.86
C GLY A 770 3.09 12.67 15.55
N LEU A 771 2.27 11.60 15.57
CA LEU A 771 1.98 10.79 14.36
C LEU A 771 1.16 11.54 13.30
N SER A 772 0.53 12.66 13.68
CA SER A 772 -0.31 13.42 12.76
C SER A 772 0.46 13.92 11.54
N GLY A 773 1.74 14.28 11.70
CA GLY A 773 2.47 15.10 10.72
C GLY A 773 2.02 16.56 10.71
N ASN A 774 0.96 16.90 11.44
CA ASN A 774 0.33 18.21 11.47
C ASN A 774 1.07 19.13 12.45
N SER A 775 2.27 19.57 12.07
CA SER A 775 2.64 20.94 12.38
C SER A 775 1.64 21.85 11.65
N GLU A 776 0.90 22.70 12.39
CA GLU A 776 0.20 23.83 11.77
C GLU A 776 1.20 24.57 10.88
N SER A 777 0.84 24.81 9.61
CA SER A 777 1.56 25.77 8.78
C SER A 777 1.61 27.14 9.48
N SER A 778 2.57 27.99 9.11
CA SER A 778 2.62 29.36 9.65
C SER A 778 1.32 30.15 9.42
N GLN A 779 0.58 29.82 8.35
CA GLN A 779 -0.73 30.36 8.01
C GLN A 779 -1.82 29.83 8.96
N GLU A 780 -1.89 28.51 9.20
CA GLU A 780 -2.86 27.93 10.14
C GLU A 780 -2.61 28.38 11.59
N ALA A 781 -1.34 28.43 12.02
CA ALA A 781 -0.94 28.94 13.32
C ALA A 781 -1.22 30.44 13.51
N ALA A 782 -1.31 31.21 12.42
CA ALA A 782 -1.78 32.59 12.42
C ALA A 782 -3.31 32.66 12.43
N LEU A 783 -3.99 31.89 11.58
CA LEU A 783 -5.45 31.82 11.51
C LEU A 783 -6.06 31.40 12.86
N GLY A 784 -5.46 30.42 13.54
CA GLY A 784 -5.86 30.00 14.88
C GLY A 784 -5.69 31.08 15.95
N LYS A 785 -4.74 32.03 15.79
CA LYS A 785 -4.61 33.21 16.67
C LYS A 785 -5.70 34.24 16.39
N GLU A 786 -6.03 34.50 15.13
CA GLU A 786 -7.10 35.45 14.80
C GLU A 786 -8.49 34.89 15.15
N VAL A 787 -8.75 33.60 14.89
CA VAL A 787 -9.97 32.92 15.36
C VAL A 787 -10.07 32.94 16.88
N ARG A 788 -8.96 32.73 17.61
CA ARG A 788 -8.94 32.87 19.07
C ARG A 788 -9.29 34.30 19.52
N LYS A 789 -8.66 35.34 18.96
CA LYS A 789 -9.00 36.75 19.25
C LYS A 789 -10.48 37.05 19.01
N VAL A 790 -11.05 36.54 17.92
CA VAL A 790 -12.47 36.69 17.59
C VAL A 790 -13.33 36.05 18.69
N LEU A 791 -13.05 34.79 19.07
CA LEU A 791 -13.79 34.09 20.12
C LEU A 791 -13.62 34.71 21.52
N GLU A 792 -12.45 35.30 21.83
CA GLU A 792 -12.22 36.12 23.03
C GLU A 792 -13.05 37.40 22.98
N SER A 793 -13.03 38.14 21.86
CA SER A 793 -13.82 39.38 21.69
C SER A 793 -15.34 39.15 21.68
N TRP A 794 -15.78 37.94 21.35
CA TRP A 794 -17.18 37.51 21.40
C TRP A 794 -17.58 36.90 22.75
N GLY A 795 -16.65 36.81 23.72
CA GLY A 795 -16.93 36.26 25.05
C GLY A 795 -17.16 34.75 25.10
N TYR A 796 -16.79 34.00 24.05
CA TYR A 796 -16.81 32.53 24.07
C TYR A 796 -15.59 31.93 24.79
N ILE A 797 -14.59 32.76 25.08
CA ILE A 797 -13.40 32.44 25.85
C ILE A 797 -13.36 33.44 27.03
N HIS A 798 -13.32 32.90 28.25
CA HIS A 798 -13.05 33.63 29.49
C HIS A 798 -11.78 33.04 30.14
N GLU A 799 -11.15 33.80 31.03
CA GLU A 799 -9.95 33.40 31.77
C GLU A 799 -10.17 32.20 32.71
#